data_AF-A0A0R2CMJ0-F1
#
_entry.id   AF-A0A0R2CMJ0-F1
#
_cell.length_a   1.000
_cell.length_b   1.000
_cell.length_c   1.000
_cell.angle_alpha   90.00
_cell.angle_beta   90.00
_cell.angle_gamma   90.00
#
_symmetry.space_group_name_H-M   'P 1'
#
loop_
_entity.id
_entity.type
_entity.pdbx_description
1 polymer ?
#
loop_
_entity_poly.entity_id
_entity_poly.type
_entity_poly.pdbx_seq_one_letter_code
_entity_poly.pdbx_strand_id
1 'polypeptide(L)'
;MLFLKRDDMSITKKFIYLLAVALSVIYLIWRLGFTIPWHAPLFTLIFALLLVGSEVMSNLTAFILIFFRMLAVKNQAKLKIPDYDFSQPLPAVDIIIVTHNEDVELLRKTVNAATFIDYPNKSKLNIVISDDSNRAEVKALAAEYHVQYVGMTHNQNAKAGNLNHTLTFLHAPLFAVFDTDMIPFSGFLNDTVPLFMQNFKQLAAGEQSVQPLGFVQTPQSFYNADIFQFNLFSEKIVPNEQDFFSRDVNVLNGRNNTALFTGSNALFLRKIVDQVGGFPTDTLTEDFELGTRINMAGYMSLATTKPQSSGITPIDLKGVIKQRVRWARGVIQSCRNLHIFFNRQLSWSNRLILINTYLYWWSFSRRIIYIIAPILYALFKIQVVMANFWILMIVWAPGYFLLHYVLKDSSGSIRSERWGEIQETFFAPYLFLPVILETLGIKAKKFKVTEKNVNFSLLDKLYSLPYLLLWLLTLIAIIHFNYGKFGSEILVGSVITFWLLMHFVNLSFCLFIAMGSPVYRKSERFLRLVAGDVWAENRWLPLRTHDISEGGLSFSLILPADKKIAKQLQRGTTVKLRLQTKFRFVTLKGKIMRLSGRQAEQVYSVQLLEPSDVNRNYYLELIYNGFNKTLPLNQDAWITPFDELYTNLMVRVKKFERQISRLTRD
;
A
#
# COMPACT_ATOMS: atom_id res chain seq x y z
N MET A 1 -5.21 28.77 -5.96
CA MET A 1 -6.39 28.88 -6.84
C MET A 1 -6.09 28.14 -8.13
N LEU A 2 -6.31 26.83 -8.15
CA LEU A 2 -6.28 25.97 -9.34
C LEU A 2 -7.54 25.11 -9.22
N PHE A 3 -8.67 25.76 -9.46
CA PHE A 3 -9.98 25.14 -9.37
C PHE A 3 -10.23 24.31 -10.63
N LEU A 4 -10.28 23.00 -10.42
CA LEU A 4 -11.32 22.08 -10.91
C LEU A 4 -11.77 22.30 -12.35
N LYS A 5 -11.05 21.71 -13.31
CA LYS A 5 -11.64 21.33 -14.59
C LYS A 5 -12.58 20.14 -14.36
N ARG A 6 -13.83 20.30 -14.79
CA ARG A 6 -14.80 19.23 -15.01
C ARG A 6 -14.22 18.29 -16.07
N ASP A 7 -13.84 17.09 -15.68
CA ASP A 7 -13.47 16.03 -16.65
C ASP A 7 -14.65 15.08 -16.81
N ASP A 8 -15.68 15.53 -17.52
CA ASP A 8 -16.53 14.57 -18.23
C ASP A 8 -15.64 13.83 -19.21
N MET A 9 -15.67 12.49 -19.18
CA MET A 9 -14.93 11.71 -20.18
C MET A 9 -15.53 12.04 -21.56
N SER A 10 -14.72 12.69 -22.41
CA SER A 10 -15.15 13.08 -23.75
C SER A 10 -15.69 11.90 -24.53
N ILE A 11 -16.59 12.15 -25.48
CA ILE A 11 -17.12 11.11 -26.38
C ILE A 11 -15.96 10.37 -27.06
N THR A 12 -14.90 11.09 -27.44
CA THR A 12 -13.66 10.53 -27.97
C THR A 12 -13.00 9.55 -27.00
N LYS A 13 -12.85 9.91 -25.72
CA LYS A 13 -12.27 8.99 -24.71
C LYS A 13 -13.14 7.74 -24.52
N LYS A 14 -14.46 7.89 -24.44
CA LYS A 14 -15.40 6.75 -24.37
C LYS A 14 -15.24 5.82 -25.57
N PHE A 15 -15.16 6.39 -26.77
CA PHE A 15 -14.94 5.64 -28.00
C PHE A 15 -13.61 4.89 -27.98
N ILE A 16 -12.51 5.54 -27.58
CA ILE A 16 -11.18 4.90 -27.45
C ILE A 16 -11.23 3.72 -26.47
N TYR A 17 -11.89 3.88 -25.32
CA TYR A 17 -12.01 2.84 -24.30
C TYR A 17 -12.81 1.64 -24.84
N LEU A 18 -13.94 1.89 -25.51
CA LEU A 18 -14.75 0.85 -26.13
C LEU A 18 -14.02 0.15 -27.27
N LEU A 19 -13.27 0.90 -28.09
CA LEU A 19 -12.45 0.36 -29.17
C LEU A 19 -11.35 -0.55 -28.62
N ALA A 20 -10.69 -0.17 -27.52
CA ALA A 20 -9.69 -1.01 -26.86
C ALA A 20 -10.28 -2.35 -26.43
N VAL A 21 -11.45 -2.33 -25.78
CA VAL A 21 -12.16 -3.56 -25.36
C VAL A 21 -12.55 -4.39 -26.58
N ALA A 22 -13.11 -3.78 -27.63
CA ALA A 22 -13.52 -4.49 -28.84
C ALA A 22 -12.35 -5.18 -29.55
N LEU A 23 -11.22 -4.49 -29.74
CA LEU A 23 -10.03 -5.05 -30.35
C LEU A 23 -9.43 -6.18 -29.50
N SER A 24 -9.40 -6.03 -28.17
CA SER A 24 -8.97 -7.12 -27.28
C SER A 24 -9.88 -8.34 -27.34
N VAL A 25 -11.21 -8.15 -27.46
CA VAL A 25 -12.15 -9.27 -27.63
C VAL A 25 -11.94 -9.97 -28.98
N ILE A 26 -11.75 -9.22 -30.07
CA ILE A 26 -11.41 -9.79 -31.39
C ILE A 26 -10.13 -10.63 -31.29
N TYR A 27 -9.11 -10.11 -30.63
CA TYR A 27 -7.87 -10.84 -30.38
C TYR A 27 -8.10 -12.13 -29.58
N LEU A 28 -8.89 -12.10 -28.51
CA LEU A 28 -9.18 -13.29 -27.70
C LEU A 28 -9.98 -14.35 -28.47
N ILE A 29 -10.95 -13.94 -29.29
CA ILE A 29 -11.70 -14.85 -30.17
C ILE A 29 -10.74 -15.51 -31.16
N TRP A 30 -9.86 -14.72 -31.79
CA TRP A 30 -8.84 -15.25 -32.69
C TRP A 30 -7.88 -16.21 -31.98
N ARG A 31 -7.41 -15.83 -30.79
CA ARG A 31 -6.52 -16.64 -29.95
C ARG A 31 -7.16 -18.00 -29.63
N LEU A 32 -8.41 -18.01 -29.17
CA LEU A 32 -9.14 -19.24 -28.82
C LEU A 32 -9.46 -20.11 -30.05
N GLY A 33 -9.84 -19.50 -31.16
CA GLY A 33 -10.29 -20.22 -32.36
C GLY A 33 -9.17 -20.79 -33.23
N PHE A 34 -8.03 -20.10 -33.34
CA PHE A 34 -7.09 -20.35 -34.44
C PHE A 34 -5.64 -20.60 -34.02
N THR A 35 -5.29 -20.43 -32.74
CA THR A 35 -3.88 -20.42 -32.33
C THR A 35 -3.51 -21.49 -31.30
N ILE A 36 -4.47 -22.30 -30.86
CA ILE A 36 -4.24 -23.41 -29.93
C ILE A 36 -3.74 -24.63 -30.71
N PRO A 37 -2.58 -25.22 -30.33
CA PRO A 37 -2.02 -26.39 -31.01
C PRO A 37 -2.70 -27.69 -30.54
N TRP A 38 -3.93 -27.94 -30.99
CA TRP A 38 -4.76 -29.08 -30.55
C TRP A 38 -4.13 -30.46 -30.78
N HIS A 39 -3.25 -30.58 -31.77
CA HIS A 39 -2.57 -31.83 -32.13
C HIS A 39 -1.15 -31.96 -31.55
N ALA A 40 -0.70 -31.01 -30.71
CA ALA A 40 0.62 -31.06 -30.09
C ALA A 40 0.66 -32.05 -28.89
N PRO A 41 1.85 -32.45 -28.43
CA PRO A 41 2.00 -33.25 -27.22
C PRO A 41 1.28 -32.63 -26.02
N LEU A 42 0.80 -33.48 -25.11
CA LEU A 42 0.01 -33.06 -23.94
C LEU A 42 0.65 -31.93 -23.15
N PHE A 43 1.97 -31.97 -22.95
CA PHE A 43 2.72 -30.92 -22.27
C PHE A 43 2.55 -29.55 -22.95
N THR A 44 2.71 -29.48 -24.27
CA THR A 44 2.53 -28.27 -25.07
C THR A 44 1.09 -27.78 -25.00
N LEU A 45 0.12 -28.69 -25.09
CA LEU A 45 -1.30 -28.35 -25.03
C LEU A 45 -1.66 -27.74 -23.66
N ILE A 46 -1.19 -28.33 -22.56
CA ILE A 46 -1.41 -27.79 -21.20
C ILE A 46 -0.87 -26.36 -21.10
N PHE A 47 0.37 -26.11 -21.53
CA PHE A 47 0.94 -24.76 -21.48
C PHE A 47 0.22 -23.77 -22.42
N ALA A 48 -0.24 -24.21 -23.59
CA ALA A 48 -1.03 -23.38 -24.48
C ALA A 48 -2.37 -22.97 -23.84
N LEU A 49 -3.06 -23.91 -23.17
CA LEU A 49 -4.31 -23.65 -22.44
C LEU A 49 -4.09 -22.74 -21.23
N LEU A 50 -3.01 -22.94 -20.47
CA LEU A 50 -2.63 -22.07 -19.36
C LEU A 50 -2.32 -20.64 -19.83
N LEU A 51 -1.65 -20.50 -20.98
CA LEU A 51 -1.34 -19.20 -21.57
C LEU A 51 -2.61 -18.46 -22.03
N VAL A 52 -3.50 -19.11 -22.79
CA VAL A 52 -4.74 -18.45 -23.21
C VAL A 52 -5.68 -18.17 -22.03
N GLY A 53 -5.77 -19.06 -21.04
CA GLY A 53 -6.53 -18.81 -19.81
C GLY A 53 -5.98 -17.60 -19.04
N SER A 54 -4.66 -17.46 -19.00
CA SER A 54 -3.97 -16.30 -18.43
C SER A 54 -4.28 -14.99 -19.17
N GLU A 55 -4.32 -15.03 -20.51
CA GLU A 55 -4.68 -13.90 -21.38
C GLU A 55 -6.16 -13.50 -21.24
N VAL A 56 -7.08 -14.47 -21.14
CA VAL A 56 -8.50 -14.21 -20.89
C VAL A 56 -8.69 -13.56 -19.51
N MET A 57 -8.02 -14.10 -18.49
CA MET A 57 -8.10 -13.56 -17.13
C MET A 57 -7.56 -12.13 -17.06
N SER A 58 -6.41 -11.83 -17.68
CA SER A 58 -5.84 -10.48 -17.68
C SER A 58 -6.75 -9.46 -18.34
N ASN A 59 -7.29 -9.79 -19.51
CA ASN A 59 -8.24 -8.94 -20.21
C ASN A 59 -9.54 -8.76 -19.41
N LEU A 60 -10.07 -9.81 -18.77
CA LEU A 60 -11.25 -9.71 -17.93
C LEU A 60 -11.04 -8.71 -16.77
N THR A 61 -9.91 -8.78 -16.07
CA THR A 61 -9.59 -7.82 -14.99
C THR A 61 -9.48 -6.38 -15.51
N ALA A 62 -8.89 -6.19 -16.69
CA ALA A 62 -8.81 -4.89 -17.34
C ALA A 62 -10.20 -4.35 -17.73
N PHE A 63 -11.06 -5.20 -18.30
CA PHE A 63 -12.41 -4.83 -18.72
C PHE A 63 -13.28 -4.45 -17.52
N ILE A 64 -13.19 -5.19 -16.41
CA ILE A 64 -13.92 -4.85 -15.17
C ILE A 64 -13.49 -3.47 -14.66
N LEU A 65 -12.18 -3.19 -14.64
CA LEU A 65 -11.66 -1.90 -14.21
C LEU A 65 -12.16 -0.76 -15.12
N ILE A 66 -12.04 -0.93 -16.44
CA ILE A 66 -12.52 0.03 -17.44
C ILE A 66 -14.02 0.29 -17.26
N PHE A 67 -14.81 -0.77 -17.12
CA PHE A 67 -16.25 -0.70 -16.92
C PHE A 67 -16.62 0.14 -15.69
N PHE A 68 -16.02 -0.15 -14.53
CA PHE A 68 -16.32 0.61 -13.31
C PHE A 68 -15.86 2.06 -13.38
N ARG A 69 -14.75 2.36 -14.07
CA ARG A 69 -14.33 3.74 -14.30
C ARG A 69 -15.31 4.49 -15.20
N MET A 70 -15.80 3.85 -16.26
CA MET A 70 -16.83 4.43 -17.12
C MET A 70 -18.13 4.71 -16.36
N LEU A 71 -18.53 3.82 -15.45
CA LEU A 71 -19.68 4.05 -14.56
C LEU A 71 -19.44 5.18 -13.56
N ALA A 72 -18.27 5.22 -12.92
CA ALA A 72 -17.94 6.22 -11.91
C ALA A 72 -17.89 7.65 -12.48
N VAL A 73 -17.52 7.80 -13.76
CA VAL A 73 -17.62 9.09 -14.47
C VAL A 73 -19.06 9.57 -14.59
N LYS A 74 -20.04 8.66 -14.69
CA LYS A 74 -21.47 9.02 -14.80
C LYS A 74 -22.06 9.49 -13.46
N ASN A 75 -21.53 9.03 -12.33
CA ASN A 75 -22.04 9.28 -10.97
C ASN A 75 -21.29 10.41 -10.23
N GLN A 76 -20.90 11.46 -10.96
CA GLN A 76 -19.75 12.34 -10.71
C GLN A 76 -19.85 13.38 -9.56
N ALA A 77 -20.19 12.97 -8.34
CA ALA A 77 -19.78 13.74 -7.15
C ALA A 77 -18.49 13.11 -6.60
N LYS A 78 -17.35 13.84 -6.65
CA LYS A 78 -16.24 13.52 -5.74
C LYS A 78 -16.84 13.40 -4.34
N LEU A 79 -16.59 12.30 -3.62
CA LEU A 79 -17.08 12.14 -2.26
C LEU A 79 -16.68 13.37 -1.46
N LYS A 80 -17.65 14.25 -1.25
CA LYS A 80 -17.47 15.49 -0.51
C LYS A 80 -17.81 15.15 0.92
N ILE A 81 -16.80 15.22 1.77
CA ILE A 81 -16.99 15.06 3.20
C ILE A 81 -17.79 16.28 3.65
N PRO A 82 -19.01 16.08 4.21
CA PRO A 82 -19.79 17.19 4.73
C PRO A 82 -19.17 17.72 6.02
N ASP A 83 -19.52 18.94 6.40
CA ASP A 83 -19.20 19.45 7.73
C ASP A 83 -20.09 18.77 8.79
N TYR A 84 -19.72 18.89 10.06
CA TYR A 84 -20.57 18.41 11.16
C TYR A 84 -21.92 19.15 11.15
N ASP A 85 -23.00 18.40 11.10
CA ASP A 85 -24.36 18.92 11.25
C ASP A 85 -24.78 18.91 12.73
N PHE A 86 -24.50 20.00 13.43
CA PHE A 86 -24.82 20.13 14.86
C PHE A 86 -26.33 20.22 15.17
N SER A 87 -27.21 20.22 14.15
CA SER A 87 -28.65 20.02 14.36
C SER A 87 -29.00 18.59 14.74
N GLN A 88 -28.10 17.64 14.50
CA GLN A 88 -28.25 16.24 14.87
C GLN A 88 -27.44 15.89 16.12
N PRO A 89 -27.84 14.88 16.90
CA PRO A 89 -27.05 14.38 18.01
C PRO A 89 -25.67 13.89 17.52
N LEU A 90 -24.60 14.46 18.09
CA LEU A 90 -23.25 13.96 17.84
C LEU A 90 -23.13 12.50 18.33
N PRO A 91 -22.75 11.52 17.49
CA PRO A 91 -22.64 10.13 17.92
C PRO A 91 -21.52 9.95 18.96
N ALA A 92 -21.62 8.95 19.84
CA ALA A 92 -20.43 8.49 20.56
C ALA A 92 -19.56 7.64 19.63
N VAL A 93 -18.25 7.61 19.88
CA VAL A 93 -17.28 6.85 19.08
C VAL A 93 -16.33 6.11 20.00
N ASP A 94 -16.21 4.79 19.80
CA ASP A 94 -15.15 3.97 20.40
C ASP A 94 -13.97 3.85 19.42
N ILE A 95 -12.74 4.18 19.83
CA ILE A 95 -11.52 3.99 19.05
C ILE A 95 -10.78 2.78 19.61
N ILE A 96 -10.71 1.71 18.82
CA ILE A 96 -10.10 0.45 19.20
C ILE A 96 -8.71 0.35 18.57
N ILE A 97 -7.68 0.22 19.40
CA ILE A 97 -6.30 -0.03 18.97
C ILE A 97 -5.95 -1.47 19.30
N VAL A 98 -5.74 -2.28 18.27
CA VAL A 98 -5.53 -3.73 18.41
C VAL A 98 -4.05 -4.04 18.49
N THR A 99 -3.67 -4.89 19.45
CA THR A 99 -2.29 -5.32 19.66
C THR A 99 -2.21 -6.79 20.08
N HIS A 100 -1.12 -7.48 19.72
CA HIS A 100 -0.89 -8.89 20.05
C HIS A 100 0.48 -9.09 20.70
N ASN A 101 1.57 -8.82 19.97
CA ASN A 101 2.96 -8.99 20.44
C ASN A 101 3.89 -7.86 19.99
N GLU A 102 3.31 -6.78 19.47
CA GLU A 102 4.04 -5.59 19.11
C GLU A 102 4.71 -4.94 20.31
N ASP A 103 5.84 -4.30 20.05
CA ASP A 103 6.57 -3.50 21.03
C ASP A 103 5.70 -2.37 21.60
N VAL A 104 5.81 -2.14 22.91
CA VAL A 104 5.01 -1.14 23.64
C VAL A 104 5.30 0.28 23.14
N GLU A 105 6.53 0.59 22.73
CA GLU A 105 6.85 1.91 22.19
C GLU A 105 6.26 2.14 20.80
N LEU A 106 6.03 1.09 20.02
CA LEU A 106 5.26 1.19 18.79
C LEU A 106 3.78 1.49 19.09
N LEU A 107 3.19 0.76 20.04
CA LEU A 107 1.80 0.97 20.49
C LEU A 107 1.59 2.36 21.08
N ARG A 108 2.54 2.84 21.88
CA ARG A 108 2.55 4.18 22.48
C ARG A 108 2.30 5.27 21.45
N LYS A 109 2.90 5.19 20.26
CA LYS A 109 2.72 6.18 19.19
C LYS A 109 1.27 6.28 18.74
N THR A 110 0.64 5.13 18.53
CA THR A 110 -0.75 5.02 18.07
C THR A 110 -1.74 5.44 19.16
N VAL A 111 -1.52 5.01 20.40
CA VAL A 111 -2.32 5.43 21.57
C VAL A 111 -2.21 6.93 21.79
N ASN A 112 -0.98 7.48 21.78
CA ASN A 112 -0.74 8.90 21.89
C ASN A 112 -1.54 9.70 20.84
N ALA A 113 -1.40 9.33 19.56
CA ALA A 113 -2.11 10.02 18.48
C ALA A 113 -3.64 9.92 18.61
N ALA A 114 -4.17 8.78 19.08
CA ALA A 114 -5.60 8.63 19.34
C ALA A 114 -6.11 9.63 20.39
N THR A 115 -5.33 9.94 21.43
CA THR A 115 -5.71 10.96 22.43
C THR A 115 -5.81 12.38 21.84
N PHE A 116 -5.06 12.65 20.76
CA PHE A 116 -5.04 13.93 20.06
C PHE A 116 -6.09 14.08 18.96
N ILE A 117 -6.90 13.04 18.67
CA ILE A 117 -7.94 13.11 17.62
C ILE A 117 -8.93 14.23 17.87
N ASP A 118 -9.12 15.10 16.88
CA ASP A 118 -10.07 16.20 16.95
C ASP A 118 -11.50 15.64 16.90
N TYR A 119 -12.29 15.95 17.94
CA TYR A 119 -13.70 15.58 18.00
C TYR A 119 -14.51 16.68 18.73
N PRO A 120 -15.70 17.08 18.24
CA PRO A 120 -16.40 18.25 18.79
C PRO A 120 -16.72 18.15 20.29
N ASN A 121 -16.98 16.93 20.79
CA ASN A 121 -17.14 16.69 22.21
C ASN A 121 -16.31 15.48 22.65
N LYS A 122 -15.19 15.73 23.34
CA LYS A 122 -14.27 14.70 23.82
C LYS A 122 -14.89 13.69 24.80
N SER A 123 -15.95 14.06 25.54
CA SER A 123 -16.64 13.12 26.44
C SER A 123 -17.40 12.00 25.70
N LYS A 124 -17.62 12.17 24.39
CA LYS A 124 -18.23 11.16 23.51
C LYS A 124 -17.20 10.28 22.81
N LEU A 125 -15.92 10.46 23.11
CA LEU A 125 -14.83 9.68 22.55
C LEU A 125 -14.28 8.75 23.63
N ASN A 126 -14.32 7.45 23.37
CA ASN A 126 -13.68 6.44 24.21
C ASN A 126 -12.53 5.82 23.43
N ILE A 127 -11.36 5.68 24.05
CA ILE A 127 -10.18 5.07 23.43
C ILE A 127 -9.88 3.80 24.18
N VAL A 128 -9.69 2.71 23.44
CA VAL A 128 -9.58 1.36 23.99
C VAL A 128 -8.40 0.63 23.38
N ILE A 129 -7.51 0.10 24.23
CA ILE A 129 -6.48 -0.84 23.81
C ILE A 129 -7.04 -2.25 23.94
N SER A 130 -7.11 -2.96 22.80
CA SER A 130 -7.55 -4.35 22.68
C SER A 130 -6.33 -5.25 22.58
N ASP A 131 -5.94 -5.87 23.69
CA ASP A 131 -4.69 -6.63 23.80
C ASP A 131 -4.92 -8.14 23.83
N ASP A 132 -4.46 -8.81 22.78
CA ASP A 132 -4.73 -10.22 22.53
C ASP A 132 -4.03 -11.18 23.52
N SER A 133 -3.02 -10.66 24.22
CA SER A 133 -2.12 -11.45 25.08
C SER A 133 -2.20 -11.06 26.57
N ASN A 134 -3.09 -10.14 26.95
CA ASN A 134 -3.25 -9.64 28.32
C ASN A 134 -1.92 -9.24 29.02
N ARG A 135 -1.12 -8.41 28.35
CA ARG A 135 0.24 -7.99 28.76
C ARG A 135 0.22 -6.88 29.81
N ALA A 136 1.00 -7.05 30.87
CA ALA A 136 1.08 -6.11 32.00
C ALA A 136 1.60 -4.73 31.58
N GLU A 137 2.60 -4.70 30.70
CA GLU A 137 3.20 -3.49 30.16
C GLU A 137 2.22 -2.68 29.28
N VAL A 138 1.31 -3.36 28.58
CA VAL A 138 0.25 -2.70 27.80
C VAL A 138 -0.83 -2.13 28.71
N LYS A 139 -1.20 -2.87 29.78
CA LYS A 139 -2.12 -2.36 30.80
C LYS A 139 -1.55 -1.12 31.51
N ALA A 140 -0.25 -1.09 31.78
CA ALA A 140 0.44 0.07 32.33
C ALA A 140 0.41 1.26 31.36
N LEU A 141 0.64 1.03 30.06
CA LEU A 141 0.51 2.06 29.03
C LEU A 141 -0.91 2.64 28.97
N ALA A 142 -1.94 1.78 29.06
CA ALA A 142 -3.34 2.25 29.06
C ALA A 142 -3.62 3.17 30.25
N ALA A 143 -3.12 2.81 31.44
CA ALA A 143 -3.24 3.64 32.64
C ALA A 143 -2.49 4.99 32.48
N GLU A 144 -1.30 4.99 31.86
CA GLU A 144 -0.51 6.20 31.59
C GLU A 144 -1.27 7.21 30.71
N TYR A 145 -1.97 6.73 29.68
CA TYR A 145 -2.75 7.59 28.77
C TYR A 145 -4.21 7.81 29.22
N HIS A 146 -4.62 7.24 30.35
CA HIS A 146 -6.00 7.27 30.84
C HIS A 146 -7.02 6.74 29.82
N VAL A 147 -6.66 5.65 29.13
CA VAL A 147 -7.51 4.98 28.13
C VAL A 147 -7.99 3.62 28.67
N GLN A 148 -9.10 3.11 28.13
CA GLN A 148 -9.63 1.82 28.53
C GLN A 148 -8.72 0.68 28.05
N TYR A 149 -8.55 -0.35 28.88
CA TYR A 149 -7.79 -1.56 28.55
C TYR A 149 -8.72 -2.77 28.55
N VAL A 150 -8.68 -3.55 27.48
CA VAL A 150 -9.34 -4.85 27.40
C VAL A 150 -8.30 -5.88 26.98
N GLY A 151 -7.89 -6.71 27.93
CA GLY A 151 -7.01 -7.85 27.70
C GLY A 151 -7.81 -9.13 27.50
N MET A 152 -7.38 -9.99 26.58
CA MET A 152 -7.93 -11.33 26.38
C MET A 152 -6.91 -12.39 26.80
N THR A 153 -7.37 -13.48 27.41
CA THR A 153 -6.52 -14.65 27.70
C THR A 153 -6.99 -15.84 26.87
N HIS A 154 -6.06 -16.71 26.46
CA HIS A 154 -6.34 -17.93 25.69
C HIS A 154 -7.07 -17.70 24.36
N ASN A 155 -6.78 -16.60 23.66
CA ASN A 155 -7.40 -16.37 22.36
C ASN A 155 -6.96 -17.41 21.31
N GLN A 156 -7.93 -18.01 20.63
CA GLN A 156 -7.71 -18.99 19.55
C GLN A 156 -8.07 -18.43 18.17
N ASN A 157 -8.69 -17.25 18.11
CA ASN A 157 -9.25 -16.67 16.89
C ASN A 157 -8.49 -15.41 16.42
N ALA A 158 -7.26 -15.22 16.91
CA ALA A 158 -6.38 -14.09 16.58
C ALA A 158 -7.12 -12.73 16.65
N LYS A 159 -6.77 -11.80 15.76
CA LYS A 159 -7.34 -10.44 15.71
C LYS A 159 -8.88 -10.41 15.73
N ALA A 160 -9.56 -11.31 15.01
CA ALA A 160 -11.02 -11.39 15.00
C ALA A 160 -11.59 -11.71 16.40
N GLY A 161 -11.00 -12.67 17.09
CA GLY A 161 -11.37 -13.04 18.46
C GLY A 161 -11.21 -11.89 19.45
N ASN A 162 -10.04 -11.23 19.41
CA ASN A 162 -9.73 -10.08 20.26
C ASN A 162 -10.73 -8.92 20.03
N LEU A 163 -11.02 -8.59 18.76
CA LEU A 163 -11.99 -7.55 18.41
C LEU A 163 -13.41 -7.89 18.87
N ASN A 164 -13.87 -9.12 18.63
CA ASN A 164 -15.20 -9.55 19.07
C ASN A 164 -15.33 -9.52 20.60
N HIS A 165 -14.31 -9.97 21.33
CA HIS A 165 -14.27 -9.89 22.79
C HIS A 165 -14.34 -8.44 23.26
N THR A 166 -13.50 -7.56 22.71
CA THR A 166 -13.48 -6.14 23.07
C THR A 166 -14.81 -5.44 22.80
N LEU A 167 -15.46 -5.73 21.66
CA LEU A 167 -16.77 -5.16 21.33
C LEU A 167 -17.87 -5.51 22.35
N THR A 168 -17.72 -6.56 23.17
CA THR A 168 -18.70 -6.85 24.24
C THR A 168 -18.72 -5.81 25.37
N PHE A 169 -17.63 -5.06 25.53
CA PHE A 169 -17.48 -4.00 26.56
C PHE A 169 -17.80 -2.60 26.03
N LEU A 170 -18.15 -2.50 24.75
CA LEU A 170 -18.27 -1.23 24.02
C LEU A 170 -19.70 -1.05 23.51
N HIS A 171 -20.19 0.19 23.57
CA HIS A 171 -21.59 0.51 23.31
C HIS A 171 -21.80 1.75 22.44
N ALA A 172 -20.72 2.41 21.98
CA ALA A 172 -20.88 3.53 21.09
C ALA A 172 -21.55 3.09 19.77
N PRO A 173 -22.39 3.94 19.16
CA PRO A 173 -23.04 3.63 17.89
C PRO A 173 -22.04 3.51 16.74
N LEU A 174 -20.88 4.15 16.84
CA LEU A 174 -19.80 4.07 15.87
C LEU A 174 -18.51 3.60 16.56
N PHE A 175 -17.69 2.84 15.85
CA PHE A 175 -16.36 2.49 16.35
C PHE A 175 -15.31 2.48 15.22
N ALA A 176 -14.08 2.86 15.54
CA ALA A 176 -12.94 2.83 14.63
C ALA A 176 -11.96 1.73 15.04
N VAL A 177 -11.29 1.12 14.06
CA VAL A 177 -10.25 0.11 14.31
C VAL A 177 -8.92 0.55 13.74
N PHE A 178 -7.88 0.54 14.57
CA PHE A 178 -6.50 0.77 14.20
C PHE A 178 -5.61 -0.39 14.62
N ASP A 179 -4.74 -0.84 13.71
CA ASP A 179 -3.63 -1.71 14.07
C ASP A 179 -2.61 -0.95 14.93
N THR A 180 -1.84 -1.67 15.75
CA THR A 180 -0.81 -1.08 16.64
C THR A 180 0.14 -0.13 15.91
N ASP A 181 0.43 -0.40 14.64
CA ASP A 181 1.35 0.38 13.83
C ASP A 181 0.66 1.41 12.92
N MET A 182 -0.66 1.57 12.97
CA MET A 182 -1.41 2.52 12.15
C MET A 182 -1.76 3.76 12.96
N ILE A 183 -0.88 4.76 12.95
CA ILE A 183 -1.01 5.98 13.76
C ILE A 183 -2.10 6.89 13.14
N PRO A 184 -3.23 7.15 13.83
CA PRO A 184 -4.28 8.02 13.30
C PRO A 184 -3.84 9.47 13.23
N PHE A 185 -4.32 10.20 12.22
CA PHE A 185 -4.19 11.66 12.17
C PHE A 185 -5.30 12.32 12.98
N SER A 186 -5.06 13.53 13.46
CA SER A 186 -6.04 14.20 14.32
C SER A 186 -7.37 14.45 13.60
N GLY A 187 -7.35 14.57 12.27
CA GLY A 187 -8.54 14.78 11.43
C GLY A 187 -9.38 13.54 11.12
N PHE A 188 -9.02 12.34 11.60
CA PHE A 188 -9.68 11.09 11.19
C PHE A 188 -11.21 11.13 11.34
N LEU A 189 -11.73 11.60 12.50
CA LEU A 189 -13.17 11.65 12.73
C LEU A 189 -13.86 12.77 11.97
N ASN A 190 -13.17 13.88 11.70
CA ASN A 190 -13.69 14.97 10.86
C ASN A 190 -13.94 14.50 9.42
N ASP A 191 -13.15 13.53 8.95
CA ASP A 191 -13.24 13.01 7.59
C ASP A 191 -14.17 11.77 7.47
N THR A 192 -14.73 11.27 8.57
CA THR A 192 -15.50 10.01 8.60
C THR A 192 -16.87 10.13 9.27
N VAL A 193 -16.97 10.76 10.44
CA VAL A 193 -18.22 10.88 11.20
C VAL A 193 -19.30 11.70 10.47
N PRO A 194 -18.98 12.84 9.84
CA PRO A 194 -20.00 13.60 9.11
C PRO A 194 -20.71 12.82 8.00
N LEU A 195 -20.05 11.83 7.38
CA LEU A 195 -20.67 10.95 6.39
C LEU A 195 -21.78 10.09 7.01
N PHE A 196 -21.59 9.59 8.23
CA PHE A 196 -22.63 8.87 8.96
C PHE A 196 -23.77 9.80 9.38
N MET A 197 -23.47 11.00 9.89
CA MET A 197 -24.51 11.97 10.27
C MET A 197 -25.37 12.39 9.08
N GLN A 198 -24.76 12.61 7.91
CA GLN A 198 -25.51 12.87 6.69
C GLN A 198 -26.39 11.68 6.31
N ASN A 199 -25.85 10.46 6.33
CA ASN A 199 -26.61 9.26 6.00
C ASN A 199 -27.78 9.02 6.97
N PHE A 200 -27.58 9.21 8.28
CA PHE A 200 -28.64 9.11 9.28
C PHE A 200 -29.78 10.11 9.02
N LYS A 201 -29.45 11.36 8.66
CA LYS A 201 -30.44 12.37 8.28
C LYS A 201 -31.27 11.96 7.08
N GLN A 202 -30.62 11.48 6.02
CA GLN A 202 -31.29 11.07 4.79
C GLN A 202 -32.21 9.87 5.01
N LEU A 203 -31.75 8.89 5.80
CA LEU A 203 -32.57 7.74 6.20
C LEU A 203 -33.78 8.19 7.05
N ALA A 204 -33.57 9.10 7.99
CA ALA A 204 -34.65 9.65 8.83
C ALA A 204 -35.67 10.47 8.02
N ALA A 205 -35.23 11.12 6.94
CA ALA A 205 -36.10 11.84 6.00
C ALA A 205 -36.90 10.90 5.06
N GLY A 206 -36.66 9.59 5.11
CA GLY A 206 -37.36 8.60 4.28
C GLY A 206 -36.92 8.58 2.82
N GLU A 207 -35.69 9.04 2.52
CA GLU A 207 -35.14 9.01 1.16
C GLU A 207 -34.96 7.55 0.68
N GLN A 208 -35.91 7.03 -0.11
CA GLN A 208 -35.92 5.63 -0.56
C GLN A 208 -34.69 5.21 -1.39
N SER A 209 -34.00 6.16 -2.02
CA SER A 209 -32.80 5.91 -2.81
C SER A 209 -31.52 5.78 -1.98
N VAL A 210 -31.56 6.09 -0.67
CA VAL A 210 -30.37 6.12 0.18
C VAL A 210 -30.17 4.77 0.86
N GLN A 211 -29.03 4.15 0.56
CA GLN A 211 -28.60 2.94 1.24
C GLN A 211 -27.98 3.29 2.60
N PRO A 212 -28.19 2.48 3.64
CA PRO A 212 -27.59 2.73 4.94
C PRO A 212 -26.09 2.47 4.91
N LEU A 213 -25.31 3.37 5.52
CA LEU A 213 -23.85 3.30 5.56
C LEU A 213 -23.39 2.31 6.64
N GLY A 214 -22.61 1.30 6.23
CA GLY A 214 -22.05 0.29 7.12
C GLY A 214 -20.67 0.66 7.65
N PHE A 215 -19.77 1.11 6.76
CA PHE A 215 -18.45 1.59 7.16
C PHE A 215 -17.84 2.59 6.17
N VAL A 216 -16.88 3.36 6.67
CA VAL A 216 -16.03 4.26 5.89
C VAL A 216 -14.57 3.82 6.06
N GLN A 217 -13.94 3.42 4.96
CA GLN A 217 -12.51 3.11 4.89
C GLN A 217 -11.73 4.37 4.52
N THR A 218 -10.62 4.63 5.21
CA THR A 218 -9.62 5.61 4.77
C THR A 218 -8.41 4.90 4.15
N PRO A 219 -7.75 5.46 3.13
CA PRO A 219 -6.61 4.81 2.48
C PRO A 219 -5.51 4.42 3.49
N GLN A 220 -5.01 3.19 3.39
CA GLN A 220 -3.79 2.81 4.09
C GLN A 220 -2.59 3.55 3.50
N SER A 221 -1.86 4.24 4.36
CA SER A 221 -0.64 4.97 4.04
C SER A 221 0.47 4.50 4.95
N PHE A 222 1.72 4.56 4.46
CA PHE A 222 2.90 4.21 5.22
C PHE A 222 3.87 5.39 5.28
N TYR A 223 4.49 5.61 6.44
CA TYR A 223 5.42 6.72 6.64
C TYR A 223 6.87 6.36 6.36
N ASN A 224 7.22 5.07 6.28
CA ASN A 224 8.50 4.59 5.76
C ASN A 224 8.38 4.15 4.30
N ALA A 225 9.51 4.20 3.58
CA ALA A 225 9.61 3.67 2.24
C ALA A 225 9.44 2.15 2.25
N ASP A 226 8.66 1.61 1.31
CA ASP A 226 8.57 0.16 1.12
C ASP A 226 9.86 -0.42 0.50
N ILE A 227 9.92 -1.75 0.42
CA ILE A 227 11.08 -2.45 -0.13
C ILE A 227 11.39 -2.05 -1.59
N PHE A 228 10.37 -1.72 -2.39
CA PHE A 228 10.54 -1.33 -3.79
C PHE A 228 11.12 0.07 -3.90
N GLN A 229 10.65 1.00 -3.06
CA GLN A 229 11.16 2.36 -2.98
C GLN A 229 12.60 2.36 -2.43
N PHE A 230 12.82 1.70 -1.28
CA PHE A 230 14.08 1.77 -0.55
C PHE A 230 15.22 0.99 -1.23
N ASN A 231 14.97 -0.25 -1.66
CA ASN A 231 16.04 -1.05 -2.26
C ASN A 231 16.38 -0.60 -3.69
N LEU A 232 15.46 0.10 -4.38
CA LEU A 232 15.73 0.64 -5.72
C LEU A 232 16.18 2.10 -5.72
N PHE A 233 16.35 2.73 -4.55
CA PHE A 233 16.69 4.16 -4.43
C PHE A 233 15.65 5.07 -5.13
N SER A 234 14.39 4.64 -5.14
CA SER A 234 13.27 5.29 -5.84
C SER A 234 12.33 6.02 -4.86
N GLU A 235 12.76 6.33 -3.63
CA GLU A 235 11.94 6.97 -2.59
C GLU A 235 11.44 8.38 -2.95
N LYS A 236 11.86 8.94 -4.09
CA LYS A 236 11.39 10.23 -4.62
C LYS A 236 10.62 10.11 -5.94
N ILE A 237 10.63 8.93 -6.54
CA ILE A 237 10.19 8.70 -7.92
C ILE A 237 8.95 7.83 -7.95
N VAL A 238 8.94 6.79 -7.12
CA VAL A 238 7.94 5.73 -7.14
C VAL A 238 7.09 5.82 -5.87
N PRO A 239 5.76 5.84 -5.97
CA PRO A 239 4.87 5.78 -4.81
C PRO A 239 4.80 4.38 -4.22
N ASN A 240 4.27 4.29 -3.00
CA ASN A 240 4.16 3.02 -2.29
C ASN A 240 3.31 2.00 -3.08
N GLU A 241 3.68 0.72 -3.04
CA GLU A 241 2.97 -0.34 -3.76
C GLU A 241 1.46 -0.38 -3.45
N GLN A 242 1.08 -0.12 -2.21
CA GLN A 242 -0.31 -0.20 -1.76
C GLN A 242 -1.15 1.02 -2.15
N ASP A 243 -0.54 2.12 -2.57
CA ASP A 243 -1.25 3.36 -2.92
C ASP A 243 -2.21 3.15 -4.09
N PHE A 244 -1.83 2.32 -5.07
CA PHE A 244 -2.69 2.02 -6.22
C PHE A 244 -4.01 1.38 -5.78
N PHE A 245 -3.95 0.40 -4.86
CA PHE A 245 -5.17 -0.21 -4.34
C PHE A 245 -5.92 0.77 -3.43
N SER A 246 -5.26 1.33 -2.42
CA SER A 246 -5.91 2.11 -1.35
C SER A 246 -6.48 3.45 -1.81
N ARG A 247 -5.81 4.16 -2.74
CA ARG A 247 -6.17 5.53 -3.15
C ARG A 247 -6.91 5.60 -4.49
N ASP A 248 -6.89 4.53 -5.28
CA ASP A 248 -7.54 4.49 -6.60
C ASP A 248 -8.57 3.36 -6.69
N VAL A 249 -8.15 2.09 -6.64
CA VAL A 249 -9.07 0.94 -6.82
C VAL A 249 -10.14 0.89 -5.73
N ASN A 250 -9.78 1.01 -4.46
CA ASN A 250 -10.75 0.91 -3.36
C ASN A 250 -11.65 2.15 -3.28
N VAL A 251 -11.14 3.31 -3.69
CA VAL A 251 -11.94 4.53 -3.88
C VAL A 251 -12.96 4.34 -5.00
N LEU A 252 -12.56 3.72 -6.10
CA LEU A 252 -13.47 3.37 -7.20
C LEU A 252 -14.55 2.37 -6.73
N ASN A 253 -14.17 1.37 -5.93
CA ASN A 253 -15.13 0.44 -5.32
C ASN A 253 -16.10 1.18 -4.38
N GLY A 254 -15.62 2.11 -3.56
CA GLY A 254 -16.43 2.95 -2.68
C GLY A 254 -17.40 3.87 -3.44
N ARG A 255 -17.04 4.36 -4.62
CA ARG A 255 -17.97 5.08 -5.52
C ARG A 255 -19.10 4.20 -6.06
N ASN A 256 -18.92 2.89 -6.02
CA ASN A 256 -19.94 1.89 -6.33
C ASN A 256 -20.58 1.31 -5.07
N ASN A 257 -20.47 2.02 -3.92
CA ASN A 257 -21.03 1.67 -2.62
C ASN A 257 -20.48 0.38 -2.00
N THR A 258 -19.35 -0.11 -2.49
CA THR A 258 -18.79 -1.41 -2.06
C THR A 258 -17.29 -1.34 -1.85
N ALA A 259 -16.81 -0.31 -1.15
CA ALA A 259 -15.44 -0.30 -0.64
C ALA A 259 -15.13 -1.57 0.15
N LEU A 260 -13.87 -2.02 0.08
CA LEU A 260 -13.36 -3.16 0.82
C LEU A 260 -12.73 -2.68 2.13
N PHE A 261 -13.00 -3.40 3.21
CA PHE A 261 -12.32 -3.18 4.49
C PHE A 261 -10.95 -3.85 4.46
N THR A 262 -9.90 -3.12 4.83
CA THR A 262 -8.50 -3.55 4.70
C THR A 262 -7.81 -3.78 6.06
N GLY A 263 -8.60 -4.01 7.11
CA GLY A 263 -8.11 -4.43 8.42
C GLY A 263 -7.83 -3.30 9.41
N SER A 264 -7.67 -2.06 8.95
CA SER A 264 -7.43 -0.89 9.80
C SER A 264 -7.96 0.37 9.13
N ASN A 265 -8.02 1.48 9.88
CA ASN A 265 -8.31 2.82 9.37
C ASN A 265 -9.74 2.97 8.84
N ALA A 266 -10.68 2.28 9.48
CA ALA A 266 -12.08 2.31 9.11
C ALA A 266 -12.96 2.64 10.32
N LEU A 267 -14.03 3.39 10.07
CA LEU A 267 -15.09 3.71 11.02
C LEU A 267 -16.35 2.91 10.65
N PHE A 268 -16.89 2.17 11.60
CA PHE A 268 -18.02 1.26 11.42
C PHE A 268 -19.25 1.75 12.16
N LEU A 269 -20.43 1.44 11.62
CA LEU A 269 -21.67 1.42 12.37
C LEU A 269 -21.73 0.16 13.23
N ARG A 270 -21.84 0.32 14.55
CA ARG A 270 -21.80 -0.81 15.49
C ARG A 270 -22.91 -1.83 15.24
N LYS A 271 -24.14 -1.33 15.07
CA LYS A 271 -25.34 -2.15 14.88
C LYS A 271 -25.21 -3.17 13.75
N ILE A 272 -24.63 -2.79 12.61
CA ILE A 272 -24.52 -3.70 11.47
C ILE A 272 -23.45 -4.76 11.69
N VAL A 273 -22.36 -4.43 12.39
CA VAL A 273 -21.32 -5.42 12.75
C VAL A 273 -21.90 -6.49 13.66
N ASP A 274 -22.71 -6.11 14.65
CA ASP A 274 -23.41 -7.08 15.51
C ASP A 274 -24.41 -7.93 14.69
N GLN A 275 -25.16 -7.31 13.78
CA GLN A 275 -26.15 -7.99 12.94
C GLN A 275 -25.53 -9.05 12.02
N VAL A 276 -24.32 -8.83 11.49
CA VAL A 276 -23.61 -9.81 10.64
C VAL A 276 -22.80 -10.84 11.43
N GLY A 277 -22.90 -10.82 12.76
CA GLY A 277 -22.27 -11.79 13.66
C GLY A 277 -20.84 -11.45 14.09
N GLY A 278 -20.44 -10.17 14.04
CA GLY A 278 -19.10 -9.71 14.39
C GLY A 278 -18.03 -10.05 13.35
N PHE A 279 -16.76 -9.94 13.76
CA PHE A 279 -15.61 -10.27 12.92
C PHE A 279 -15.55 -11.79 12.65
N PRO A 280 -15.48 -12.23 11.38
CA PRO A 280 -15.38 -13.65 11.03
C PRO A 280 -14.10 -14.30 11.55
N THR A 281 -14.21 -15.51 12.12
CA THR A 281 -13.07 -16.22 12.74
C THR A 281 -12.50 -17.38 11.91
N ASP A 282 -13.26 -17.97 10.98
CA ASP A 282 -12.76 -19.02 10.05
C ASP A 282 -12.19 -18.44 8.75
N THR A 283 -11.31 -17.44 8.88
CA THR A 283 -10.58 -16.84 7.75
C THR A 283 -9.29 -16.16 8.22
N LEU A 284 -8.29 -16.10 7.33
CA LEU A 284 -7.04 -15.34 7.56
C LEU A 284 -7.16 -13.83 7.27
N THR A 285 -8.27 -13.42 6.67
CA THR A 285 -8.61 -12.03 6.32
C THR A 285 -10.03 -11.75 6.79
N GLU A 286 -10.18 -11.69 8.12
CA GLU A 286 -11.44 -11.36 8.80
C GLU A 286 -11.99 -10.01 8.35
N ASP A 287 -11.09 -9.12 7.97
CA ASP A 287 -11.35 -7.78 7.50
C ASP A 287 -12.11 -7.75 6.18
N PHE A 288 -11.53 -8.35 5.14
CA PHE A 288 -12.14 -8.45 3.82
C PHE A 288 -13.50 -9.16 3.88
N GLU A 289 -13.58 -10.24 4.68
CA GLU A 289 -14.81 -10.99 4.82
C GLU A 289 -15.90 -10.20 5.57
N LEU A 290 -15.57 -9.52 6.66
CA LEU A 290 -16.51 -8.66 7.41
C LEU A 290 -17.08 -7.56 6.51
N GLY A 291 -16.22 -6.83 5.80
CA GLY A 291 -16.67 -5.76 4.90
C GLY A 291 -17.62 -6.29 3.83
N THR A 292 -17.36 -7.48 3.31
CA THR A 292 -18.25 -8.11 2.32
C THR A 292 -19.58 -8.56 2.91
N ARG A 293 -19.58 -9.12 4.14
CA ARG A 293 -20.81 -9.51 4.85
C ARG A 293 -21.70 -8.30 5.14
N ILE A 294 -21.13 -7.15 5.52
CA ILE A 294 -21.85 -5.89 5.67
C ILE A 294 -22.54 -5.49 4.36
N ASN A 295 -21.82 -5.59 3.24
CA ASN A 295 -22.38 -5.26 1.92
C ASN A 295 -23.47 -6.25 1.49
N MET A 296 -23.33 -7.54 1.82
CA MET A 296 -24.37 -8.56 1.60
C MET A 296 -25.63 -8.33 2.43
N ALA A 297 -25.50 -7.68 3.60
CA ALA A 297 -26.62 -7.28 4.44
C ALA A 297 -27.34 -6.00 3.93
N GLY A 298 -26.95 -5.48 2.76
CA GLY A 298 -27.60 -4.34 2.11
C GLY A 298 -27.07 -2.96 2.53
N TYR A 299 -25.99 -2.92 3.31
CA TYR A 299 -25.34 -1.67 3.70
C TYR A 299 -24.29 -1.26 2.66
N MET A 300 -24.18 0.04 2.39
CA MET A 300 -23.12 0.56 1.55
C MET A 300 -21.82 0.76 2.35
N SER A 301 -20.68 0.71 1.65
CA SER A 301 -19.39 1.05 2.20
C SER A 301 -18.65 2.07 1.32
N LEU A 302 -18.05 3.06 1.98
CA LEU A 302 -17.35 4.17 1.31
C LEU A 302 -15.84 4.09 1.54
N ALA A 303 -15.09 4.65 0.60
CA ALA A 303 -13.66 4.87 0.73
C ALA A 303 -13.32 6.35 0.50
N THR A 304 -12.62 6.97 1.44
CA THR A 304 -12.17 8.36 1.31
C THR A 304 -10.94 8.45 0.39
N THR A 305 -10.64 9.65 -0.11
CA THR A 305 -9.51 9.87 -1.04
C THR A 305 -8.20 10.21 -0.35
N LYS A 306 -8.26 10.66 0.91
CA LYS A 306 -7.11 11.12 1.68
C LYS A 306 -6.83 10.15 2.81
N PRO A 307 -5.57 9.71 3.00
CA PRO A 307 -5.21 8.91 4.16
C PRO A 307 -5.43 9.73 5.43
N GLN A 308 -5.99 9.08 6.45
CA GLN A 308 -6.25 9.67 7.77
C GLN A 308 -5.51 8.92 8.89
N SER A 309 -4.56 8.08 8.51
CA SER A 309 -3.59 7.45 9.39
C SER A 309 -2.37 7.05 8.56
N SER A 310 -1.27 6.75 9.23
CA SER A 310 -0.07 6.24 8.58
C SER A 310 0.62 5.20 9.44
N GLY A 311 1.05 4.11 8.83
CA GLY A 311 1.77 3.07 9.53
C GLY A 311 3.12 2.69 8.94
N ILE A 312 3.59 1.49 9.29
CA ILE A 312 4.84 0.96 8.76
C ILE A 312 4.62 -0.21 7.82
N THR A 313 5.48 -0.30 6.81
CA THR A 313 5.56 -1.44 5.90
C THR A 313 6.86 -2.21 6.16
N PRO A 314 6.88 -3.55 6.04
CA PRO A 314 8.12 -4.31 6.17
C PRO A 314 9.12 -3.91 5.09
N ILE A 315 10.37 -3.76 5.50
CA ILE A 315 11.50 -3.42 4.62
C ILE A 315 12.37 -4.63 4.27
N ASP A 316 12.10 -5.78 4.89
CA ASP A 316 12.78 -7.04 4.63
C ASP A 316 11.97 -7.95 3.71
N LEU A 317 12.69 -8.73 2.89
CA LEU A 317 12.12 -9.58 1.85
C LEU A 317 11.18 -10.64 2.42
N LYS A 318 11.58 -11.28 3.51
CA LYS A 318 10.83 -12.36 4.17
C LYS A 318 9.52 -11.83 4.77
N GLY A 319 9.56 -10.68 5.44
CA GLY A 319 8.41 -10.02 6.05
C GLY A 319 7.35 -9.66 5.01
N VAL A 320 7.75 -9.00 3.92
CA VAL A 320 6.85 -8.63 2.82
C VAL A 320 6.23 -9.87 2.15
N ILE A 321 7.02 -10.91 1.87
CA ILE A 321 6.52 -12.14 1.23
C ILE A 321 5.51 -12.84 2.15
N LYS A 322 5.82 -13.02 3.44
CA LYS A 322 4.91 -13.63 4.41
C LYS A 322 3.59 -12.87 4.50
N GLN A 323 3.65 -11.54 4.52
CA GLN A 323 2.46 -10.69 4.57
C GLN A 323 1.58 -10.91 3.33
N ARG A 324 2.17 -10.86 2.12
CA ARG A 324 1.41 -11.05 0.87
C ARG A 324 0.87 -12.47 0.72
N VAL A 325 1.61 -13.50 1.14
CA VAL A 325 1.11 -14.89 1.14
C VAL A 325 -0.10 -15.04 2.06
N ARG A 326 -0.10 -14.43 3.26
CA ARG A 326 -1.27 -14.43 4.14
C ARG A 326 -2.48 -13.79 3.47
N TRP A 327 -2.29 -12.60 2.89
CA TRP A 327 -3.37 -11.87 2.23
C TRP A 327 -3.95 -12.66 1.05
N ALA A 328 -3.09 -13.23 0.22
CA ALA A 328 -3.52 -14.04 -0.92
C ALA A 328 -4.39 -15.20 -0.48
N ARG A 329 -3.89 -16.00 0.46
CA ARG A 329 -4.62 -17.16 0.95
C ARG A 329 -5.93 -16.75 1.64
N GLY A 330 -5.89 -15.74 2.49
CA GLY A 330 -7.08 -15.26 3.19
C GLY A 330 -8.15 -14.75 2.24
N VAL A 331 -7.80 -13.97 1.23
CA VAL A 331 -8.78 -13.47 0.25
C VAL A 331 -9.36 -14.62 -0.57
N ILE A 332 -8.54 -15.57 -1.04
CA ILE A 332 -9.04 -16.75 -1.76
C ILE A 332 -9.98 -17.59 -0.87
N GLN A 333 -9.62 -17.81 0.40
CA GLN A 333 -10.45 -18.49 1.39
C GLN A 333 -11.76 -17.75 1.62
N SER A 334 -11.72 -16.43 1.84
CA SER A 334 -12.90 -15.59 2.09
C SER A 334 -13.84 -15.59 0.88
N CYS A 335 -13.30 -15.47 -0.34
CA CYS A 335 -14.08 -15.57 -1.56
C CYS A 335 -14.80 -16.92 -1.70
N ARG A 336 -14.17 -18.01 -1.25
CA ARG A 336 -14.80 -19.34 -1.18
C ARG A 336 -15.89 -19.38 -0.11
N ASN A 337 -15.61 -18.91 1.11
CA ASN A 337 -16.57 -18.84 2.23
C ASN A 337 -17.83 -18.05 1.86
N LEU A 338 -17.64 -16.95 1.12
CA LEU A 338 -18.72 -16.06 0.67
C LEU A 338 -19.44 -16.56 -0.59
N HIS A 339 -18.97 -17.65 -1.21
CA HIS A 339 -19.48 -18.21 -2.46
C HIS A 339 -19.65 -17.15 -3.57
N ILE A 340 -18.63 -16.31 -3.78
CA ILE A 340 -18.76 -15.06 -4.57
C ILE A 340 -19.35 -15.24 -5.97
N PHE A 341 -19.14 -16.39 -6.62
CA PHE A 341 -19.64 -16.67 -7.96
C PHE A 341 -21.15 -16.94 -8.03
N PHE A 342 -21.74 -17.48 -6.96
CA PHE A 342 -23.11 -18.01 -6.96
C PHE A 342 -24.03 -17.38 -5.90
N ASN A 343 -23.47 -16.67 -4.92
CA ASN A 343 -24.23 -16.10 -3.82
C ASN A 343 -25.18 -15.00 -4.29
N ARG A 344 -26.49 -15.23 -4.13
CA ARG A 344 -27.57 -14.34 -4.57
C ARG A 344 -27.72 -13.07 -3.74
N GLN A 345 -27.15 -13.01 -2.54
CA GLN A 345 -27.16 -11.82 -1.68
C GLN A 345 -26.18 -10.74 -2.18
N LEU A 346 -25.21 -11.11 -3.02
CA LEU A 346 -24.31 -10.16 -3.64
C LEU A 346 -25.00 -9.45 -4.81
N SER A 347 -25.03 -8.11 -4.75
CA SER A 347 -25.36 -7.31 -5.92
C SER A 347 -24.38 -7.61 -7.07
N TRP A 348 -24.83 -7.39 -8.30
CA TRP A 348 -24.00 -7.67 -9.48
C TRP A 348 -22.69 -6.88 -9.50
N SER A 349 -22.72 -5.60 -9.10
CA SER A 349 -21.51 -4.77 -8.99
C SER A 349 -20.55 -5.28 -7.92
N ASN A 350 -21.06 -5.61 -6.73
CA ASN A 350 -20.25 -6.17 -5.65
C ASN A 350 -19.61 -7.51 -6.10
N ARG A 351 -20.38 -8.37 -6.76
CA ARG A 351 -19.87 -9.64 -7.31
C ARG A 351 -18.71 -9.43 -8.26
N LEU A 352 -18.81 -8.51 -9.22
CA LEU A 352 -17.71 -8.24 -10.17
C LEU A 352 -16.47 -7.67 -9.48
N ILE A 353 -16.64 -6.79 -8.48
CA ILE A 353 -15.53 -6.26 -7.68
C ILE A 353 -14.82 -7.38 -6.93
N LEU A 354 -15.57 -8.28 -6.27
CA LEU A 354 -15.01 -9.41 -5.55
C LEU A 354 -14.33 -10.42 -6.48
N ILE A 355 -14.90 -10.68 -7.66
CA ILE A 355 -14.26 -11.51 -8.69
C ILE A 355 -12.95 -10.86 -9.15
N ASN A 356 -12.93 -9.55 -9.40
CA ASN A 356 -11.70 -8.86 -9.78
C ASN A 356 -10.63 -8.93 -8.68
N THR A 357 -11.02 -8.76 -7.41
CA THR A 357 -10.13 -8.94 -6.25
C THR A 357 -9.61 -10.37 -6.13
N TYR A 358 -10.45 -11.37 -6.40
CA TYR A 358 -10.04 -12.78 -6.46
C TYR A 358 -9.02 -13.02 -7.59
N LEU A 359 -9.28 -12.51 -8.80
CA LEU A 359 -8.42 -12.70 -9.97
C LEU A 359 -7.09 -11.93 -9.87
N TYR A 360 -7.03 -10.84 -9.09
CA TYR A 360 -5.77 -10.16 -8.79
C TYR A 360 -4.76 -11.12 -8.16
N TRP A 361 -5.16 -11.97 -7.21
CA TRP A 361 -4.25 -12.93 -6.58
C TRP A 361 -3.79 -14.05 -7.53
N TRP A 362 -4.52 -14.28 -8.63
CA TRP A 362 -4.10 -15.17 -9.70
C TRP A 362 -3.11 -14.53 -10.69
N SER A 363 -2.91 -13.20 -10.65
CA SER A 363 -1.98 -12.50 -11.54
C SER A 363 -0.54 -12.99 -11.37
N PHE A 364 -0.16 -13.39 -10.15
CA PHE A 364 1.16 -13.94 -9.82
C PHE A 364 1.42 -15.26 -10.56
N SER A 365 0.41 -16.13 -10.66
CA SER A 365 0.51 -17.37 -11.40
C SER A 365 0.61 -17.14 -12.91
N ARG A 366 -0.22 -16.22 -13.42
CA ARG A 366 -0.13 -15.75 -14.80
C ARG A 366 1.27 -15.22 -15.13
N ARG A 367 1.90 -14.48 -14.22
CA ARG A 367 3.23 -13.90 -14.45
C ARG A 367 4.30 -14.97 -14.66
N ILE A 368 4.24 -16.08 -13.92
CA ILE A 368 5.12 -17.24 -14.15
C ILE A 368 4.89 -17.82 -15.55
N ILE A 369 3.63 -18.00 -15.95
CA ILE A 369 3.27 -18.52 -17.28
C ILE A 369 3.81 -17.60 -18.39
N TYR A 370 3.66 -16.29 -18.26
CA TYR A 370 4.18 -15.32 -19.23
C TYR A 370 5.71 -15.33 -19.34
N ILE A 371 6.44 -15.50 -18.22
CA ILE A 371 7.90 -15.59 -18.25
C ILE A 371 8.34 -16.90 -18.93
N ILE A 372 7.67 -18.02 -18.62
CA ILE A 372 8.06 -19.35 -19.13
C ILE A 372 7.70 -19.52 -20.61
N ALA A 373 6.57 -18.99 -21.08
CA ALA A 373 6.09 -19.18 -22.46
C ALA A 373 7.13 -18.85 -23.57
N PRO A 374 7.78 -17.66 -23.60
CA PRO A 374 8.79 -17.37 -24.60
C PRO A 374 10.08 -18.17 -24.39
N ILE A 375 10.42 -18.57 -23.15
CA ILE A 375 11.59 -19.43 -22.86
C ILE A 375 11.39 -20.82 -23.45
N LEU A 376 10.18 -21.39 -23.33
CA LEU A 376 9.84 -22.71 -23.88
C LEU A 376 10.05 -22.76 -25.40
N TYR A 377 9.61 -21.73 -26.13
CA TYR A 377 9.85 -21.65 -27.56
C TYR A 377 11.32 -21.35 -27.88
N ALA A 378 11.94 -20.41 -27.17
CA ALA A 378 13.30 -19.98 -27.43
C ALA A 378 14.32 -21.13 -27.33
N LEU A 379 14.26 -21.89 -26.24
CA LEU A 379 15.22 -22.96 -25.92
C LEU A 379 14.82 -24.33 -26.45
N PHE A 380 13.53 -24.66 -26.44
CA PHE A 380 13.05 -26.02 -26.71
C PHE A 380 12.17 -26.13 -27.96
N LYS A 381 11.92 -25.02 -28.66
CA LYS A 381 11.02 -24.94 -29.83
C LYS A 381 9.59 -25.43 -29.53
N ILE A 382 9.19 -25.39 -28.27
CA ILE A 382 7.83 -25.76 -27.84
C ILE A 382 6.90 -24.60 -28.19
N GLN A 383 6.07 -24.80 -29.22
CA GLN A 383 5.19 -23.77 -29.75
C GLN A 383 3.81 -23.80 -29.07
N VAL A 384 3.61 -22.89 -28.12
CA VAL A 384 2.34 -22.72 -27.36
C VAL A 384 1.35 -21.74 -28.02
N VAL A 385 1.77 -21.07 -29.10
CA VAL A 385 0.96 -20.16 -29.92
C VAL A 385 1.23 -20.47 -31.39
N MET A 386 0.21 -20.95 -32.11
CA MET A 386 0.27 -21.13 -33.56
C MET A 386 -0.21 -19.86 -34.25
N ALA A 387 0.72 -18.98 -34.63
CA ALA A 387 0.39 -17.74 -35.31
C ALA A 387 1.45 -17.35 -36.33
N ASN A 388 1.01 -16.84 -37.47
CA ASN A 388 1.86 -16.12 -38.41
C ASN A 388 2.16 -14.72 -37.86
N PHE A 389 3.39 -14.24 -38.05
CA PHE A 389 3.83 -12.92 -37.58
C PHE A 389 2.91 -11.77 -38.00
N TRP A 390 2.53 -11.69 -39.28
CA TRP A 390 1.70 -10.59 -39.80
C TRP A 390 0.28 -10.64 -39.24
N ILE A 391 -0.30 -11.84 -39.15
CA ILE A 391 -1.63 -12.03 -38.54
C ILE A 391 -1.59 -11.61 -37.06
N LEU A 392 -0.55 -12.02 -36.34
CA LEU A 392 -0.35 -11.60 -34.96
C LEU A 392 -0.24 -10.07 -34.87
N MET A 393 0.56 -9.41 -35.71
CA MET A 393 0.70 -7.95 -35.68
C MET A 393 -0.60 -7.21 -36.00
N ILE A 394 -1.43 -7.73 -36.91
CA ILE A 394 -2.70 -7.09 -37.27
C ILE A 394 -3.76 -7.29 -36.17
N VAL A 395 -3.82 -8.48 -35.57
CA VAL A 395 -4.89 -8.84 -34.63
C VAL A 395 -4.54 -8.46 -33.19
N TRP A 396 -3.31 -8.71 -32.75
CA TRP A 396 -2.87 -8.49 -31.37
C TRP A 396 -2.40 -7.06 -31.11
N ALA A 397 -1.52 -6.51 -31.98
CA ALA A 397 -0.80 -5.28 -31.64
C ALA A 397 -1.74 -4.06 -31.41
N PRO A 398 -2.76 -3.80 -32.26
CA PRO A 398 -3.65 -2.66 -32.05
C PRO A 398 -4.42 -2.76 -30.73
N GLY A 399 -4.98 -3.93 -30.42
CA GLY A 399 -5.69 -4.17 -29.16
C GLY A 399 -4.77 -4.05 -27.95
N TYR A 400 -3.58 -4.65 -28.03
CA TYR A 400 -2.57 -4.58 -26.98
C TYR A 400 -2.19 -3.12 -26.67
N PHE A 401 -1.70 -2.36 -27.65
CA PHE A 401 -1.23 -0.99 -27.39
C PHE A 401 -2.36 -0.06 -26.95
N LEU A 402 -3.56 -0.21 -27.52
CA LEU A 402 -4.70 0.63 -27.15
C LEU A 402 -5.21 0.30 -25.73
N LEU A 403 -5.24 -0.97 -25.34
CA LEU A 403 -5.59 -1.38 -23.99
C LEU A 403 -4.60 -0.83 -22.96
N HIS A 404 -3.29 -0.91 -23.24
CA HIS A 404 -2.25 -0.36 -22.34
C HIS A 404 -2.37 1.16 -22.22
N TYR A 405 -2.65 1.86 -23.33
CA TYR A 405 -2.92 3.30 -23.31
C TYR A 405 -4.14 3.64 -22.43
N VAL A 406 -5.25 2.92 -22.61
CA VAL A 406 -6.47 3.10 -21.82
C VAL A 406 -6.23 2.83 -20.35
N LEU A 407 -5.56 1.73 -20.01
CA LEU A 407 -5.24 1.40 -18.61
C LEU A 407 -4.40 2.49 -17.95
N LYS A 408 -3.37 3.00 -18.64
CA LYS A 408 -2.53 4.12 -18.17
C LYS A 408 -3.32 5.41 -17.98
N ASP A 409 -4.16 5.81 -18.94
CA ASP A 409 -5.03 6.99 -18.80
C ASP A 409 -5.99 6.83 -17.62
N SER A 410 -6.46 5.61 -17.40
CA SER A 410 -7.46 5.30 -16.39
C SER A 410 -6.93 5.26 -14.95
N SER A 411 -5.69 4.77 -14.73
CA SER A 411 -5.05 4.60 -13.42
C SER A 411 -4.42 5.89 -12.85
N GLY A 412 -4.48 6.99 -13.60
CA GLY A 412 -3.84 8.25 -13.23
C GLY A 412 -2.32 8.11 -13.07
N SER A 413 -1.72 9.06 -12.34
CA SER A 413 -0.28 9.12 -12.11
C SER A 413 0.21 8.33 -10.88
N ILE A 414 -0.66 7.55 -10.23
CA ILE A 414 -0.27 6.77 -9.04
C ILE A 414 0.59 5.58 -9.43
N ARG A 415 0.30 4.89 -10.54
CA ARG A 415 1.08 3.71 -10.93
C ARG A 415 1.12 3.54 -12.44
N SER A 416 2.31 3.31 -12.98
CA SER A 416 2.47 2.78 -14.34
C SER A 416 2.31 1.27 -14.38
N GLU A 417 1.77 0.76 -15.48
CA GLU A 417 1.61 -0.67 -15.72
C GLU A 417 2.93 -1.44 -15.56
N ARG A 418 4.03 -0.86 -16.06
CA ARG A 418 5.37 -1.44 -15.93
C ARG A 418 5.78 -1.69 -14.49
N TRP A 419 5.48 -0.76 -13.58
CA TRP A 419 5.78 -0.94 -12.17
C TRP A 419 4.95 -2.05 -11.54
N GLY A 420 3.67 -2.15 -11.95
CA GLY A 420 2.82 -3.28 -11.59
C GLY A 420 3.42 -4.61 -12.04
N GLU A 421 4.01 -4.69 -13.23
CA GLU A 421 4.67 -5.90 -13.70
C GLU A 421 5.89 -6.30 -12.88
N ILE A 422 6.70 -5.34 -12.44
CA ILE A 422 7.88 -5.58 -11.60
C ILE A 422 7.43 -6.15 -10.25
N GLN A 423 6.41 -5.54 -9.64
CA GLN A 423 5.80 -6.01 -8.39
C GLN A 423 5.21 -7.42 -8.53
N GLU A 424 4.46 -7.68 -9.61
CA GLU A 424 3.93 -9.03 -9.91
C GLU A 424 5.07 -10.04 -10.09
N THR A 425 6.13 -9.68 -10.83
CA THR A 425 7.29 -10.56 -11.10
C THR A 425 8.03 -10.91 -9.81
N PHE A 426 8.19 -9.93 -8.92
CA PHE A 426 8.81 -10.14 -7.61
C PHE A 426 7.98 -11.12 -6.77
N PHE A 427 6.68 -10.93 -6.71
CA PHE A 427 5.82 -11.78 -5.89
C PHE A 427 5.54 -13.18 -6.48
N ALA A 428 5.63 -13.32 -7.81
CA ALA A 428 5.21 -14.50 -8.55
C ALA A 428 5.78 -15.84 -8.03
N PRO A 429 7.10 -16.02 -7.78
CA PRO A 429 7.65 -17.30 -7.34
C PRO A 429 7.13 -17.75 -5.97
N TYR A 430 6.72 -16.81 -5.12
CA TYR A 430 6.31 -17.07 -3.75
C TYR A 430 4.80 -17.21 -3.58
N LEU A 431 4.02 -16.60 -4.47
CA LEU A 431 2.56 -16.59 -4.39
C LEU A 431 1.88 -17.61 -5.31
N PHE A 432 2.56 -18.06 -6.37
CA PHE A 432 2.05 -19.08 -7.29
C PHE A 432 1.49 -20.32 -6.58
N LEU A 433 2.33 -21.01 -5.80
CA LEU A 433 1.93 -22.26 -5.14
C LEU A 433 0.91 -22.03 -4.01
N PRO A 434 1.08 -21.06 -3.08
CA PRO A 434 0.08 -20.80 -2.05
C PRO A 434 -1.33 -20.48 -2.58
N VAL A 435 -1.45 -19.70 -3.65
CA VAL A 435 -2.75 -19.36 -4.26
C VAL A 435 -3.42 -20.58 -4.87
N ILE A 436 -2.66 -21.43 -5.57
CA ILE A 436 -3.18 -22.68 -6.14
C ILE A 436 -3.66 -23.61 -5.02
N LEU A 437 -2.83 -23.85 -3.99
CA LEU A 437 -3.19 -24.73 -2.88
C LEU A 437 -4.44 -24.25 -2.16
N GLU A 438 -4.56 -22.95 -1.89
CA GLU A 438 -5.73 -22.41 -1.21
C GLU A 438 -6.98 -22.51 -2.09
N THR A 439 -6.85 -22.28 -3.40
CA THR A 439 -7.98 -22.45 -4.33
C THR A 439 -8.49 -23.89 -4.35
N LEU A 440 -7.59 -24.87 -4.22
CA LEU A 440 -7.91 -26.30 -4.14
C LEU A 440 -8.44 -26.75 -2.76
N GLY A 441 -8.61 -25.86 -1.79
CA GLY A 441 -9.11 -26.22 -0.45
C GLY A 441 -8.04 -26.61 0.56
N ILE A 442 -6.76 -26.58 0.20
CA ILE A 442 -5.68 -27.04 1.07
C ILE A 442 -5.24 -25.88 1.99
N LYS A 443 -5.88 -25.78 3.17
CA LYS A 443 -5.63 -24.74 4.18
C LYS A 443 -4.18 -24.76 4.72
N ALA A 444 -3.67 -23.60 5.13
CA ALA A 444 -2.38 -23.48 5.80
C ALA A 444 -2.48 -24.10 7.20
N LYS A 445 -1.60 -25.05 7.56
CA LYS A 445 -1.70 -25.75 8.85
C LYS A 445 -1.34 -24.90 10.07
N LYS A 446 -0.47 -23.88 9.95
CA LYS A 446 -0.06 -22.98 11.05
C LYS A 446 0.33 -21.59 10.52
N PHE A 447 -0.15 -20.54 11.18
CA PHE A 447 0.26 -19.15 10.95
C PHE A 447 1.03 -18.64 12.18
N LYS A 448 2.12 -17.91 11.95
CA LYS A 448 2.90 -17.22 13.00
C LYS A 448 2.96 -15.74 12.65
N VAL A 449 2.61 -14.89 13.60
CA VAL A 449 2.61 -13.42 13.46
C VAL A 449 3.99 -12.95 12.98
N THR A 450 4.01 -12.01 12.05
CA THR A 450 5.24 -11.44 11.50
C THR A 450 5.96 -10.63 12.57
N GLU A 451 7.23 -10.94 12.83
CA GLU A 451 8.07 -10.13 13.72
C GLU A 451 8.35 -8.78 13.05
N LYS A 452 8.13 -7.67 13.77
CA LYS A 452 8.34 -6.30 13.26
C LYS A 452 9.80 -5.84 13.34
N ASN A 453 10.69 -6.66 13.93
CA ASN A 453 12.12 -6.41 14.01
C ASN A 453 12.87 -7.08 12.85
N VAL A 454 13.70 -6.32 12.15
CA VAL A 454 14.45 -6.82 10.98
C VAL A 454 15.80 -7.37 11.44
N ASN A 455 16.00 -8.68 11.32
CA ASN A 455 17.30 -9.33 11.43
C ASN A 455 17.71 -9.85 10.04
N PHE A 456 18.74 -9.24 9.44
CA PHE A 456 19.28 -9.69 8.15
C PHE A 456 20.08 -10.98 8.34
N SER A 457 19.63 -12.07 7.73
CA SER A 457 20.27 -13.39 7.75
C SER A 457 20.89 -13.74 6.40
N LEU A 458 21.96 -14.56 6.40
CA LEU A 458 22.48 -15.17 5.17
C LEU A 458 21.43 -16.04 4.45
N LEU A 459 20.48 -16.62 5.19
CA LEU A 459 19.36 -17.37 4.63
C LEU A 459 18.41 -16.48 3.81
N ASP A 460 18.38 -15.17 4.06
CA ASP A 460 17.52 -14.26 3.30
C ASP A 460 17.99 -14.13 1.84
N LYS A 461 19.27 -14.42 1.57
CA LYS A 461 19.79 -14.51 0.20
C LYS A 461 19.19 -15.67 -0.60
N LEU A 462 18.66 -16.72 0.04
CA LEU A 462 17.98 -17.81 -0.68
C LEU A 462 16.70 -17.33 -1.37
N TYR A 463 16.08 -16.25 -0.88
CA TYR A 463 14.94 -15.62 -1.55
C TYR A 463 15.32 -14.85 -2.83
N SER A 464 16.60 -14.77 -3.21
CA SER A 464 16.98 -14.27 -4.53
C SER A 464 17.08 -15.38 -5.58
N LEU A 465 17.18 -16.65 -5.15
CA LEU A 465 17.47 -17.78 -6.02
C LEU A 465 16.42 -17.98 -7.14
N PRO A 466 15.10 -17.91 -6.89
CA PRO A 466 14.12 -18.04 -7.97
C PRO A 466 14.29 -16.97 -9.05
N TYR A 467 14.59 -15.73 -8.65
CA TYR A 467 14.84 -14.65 -9.61
C TYR A 467 16.11 -14.89 -10.40
N LEU A 468 17.19 -15.33 -9.73
CA LEU A 468 18.47 -15.60 -10.39
C LEU A 468 18.35 -16.73 -11.42
N LEU A 469 17.64 -17.81 -11.08
CA LEU A 469 17.40 -18.93 -11.98
C LEU A 469 16.59 -18.49 -13.21
N LEU A 470 15.47 -17.79 -13.01
CA LEU A 470 14.66 -17.28 -14.11
C LEU A 470 15.44 -16.26 -14.95
N TRP A 471 16.26 -15.42 -14.32
CA TRP A 471 17.09 -14.42 -15.01
C TRP A 471 18.14 -15.09 -15.90
N LEU A 472 18.84 -16.11 -15.38
CA LEU A 472 19.82 -16.89 -16.15
C LEU A 472 19.16 -17.64 -17.31
N LEU A 473 18.04 -18.31 -17.07
CA LEU A 473 17.29 -19.00 -18.11
C LEU A 473 16.82 -18.03 -19.20
N THR A 474 16.33 -16.85 -18.82
CA THR A 474 15.91 -15.81 -19.77
C THR A 474 17.10 -15.28 -20.57
N LEU A 475 18.26 -15.06 -19.93
CA LEU A 475 19.47 -14.61 -20.61
C LEU A 475 19.95 -15.63 -21.64
N ILE A 476 20.02 -16.91 -21.24
CA ILE A 476 20.39 -18.01 -22.15
C ILE A 476 19.38 -18.09 -23.31
N ALA A 477 18.09 -17.94 -23.03
CA ALA A 477 17.05 -17.89 -24.05
C ALA A 477 17.23 -16.74 -25.04
N ILE A 478 17.58 -15.52 -24.56
CA ILE A 478 17.85 -14.37 -25.44
C ILE A 478 19.03 -14.68 -26.37
N ILE A 479 20.14 -15.16 -25.82
CA ILE A 479 21.36 -15.44 -26.58
C ILE A 479 21.10 -16.55 -27.60
N HIS A 480 20.63 -17.71 -27.13
CA HIS A 480 20.38 -18.88 -27.96
C HIS A 480 19.35 -18.60 -29.08
N PHE A 481 18.28 -17.86 -28.77
CA PHE A 481 17.24 -17.59 -29.73
C PHE A 481 17.64 -16.60 -30.82
N ASN A 482 18.55 -15.66 -30.53
CA ASN A 482 18.96 -14.63 -31.49
C ASN A 482 20.29 -14.93 -32.18
N TYR A 483 21.05 -15.91 -31.69
CA TYR A 483 22.32 -16.31 -32.29
C TYR A 483 22.12 -16.83 -33.73
N GLY A 484 22.90 -16.31 -34.67
CA GLY A 484 22.90 -16.74 -36.06
C GLY A 484 21.71 -16.29 -36.92
N LYS A 485 20.81 -15.45 -36.39
CA LYS A 485 19.69 -14.89 -37.17
C LYS A 485 20.11 -13.67 -37.96
N PHE A 486 19.67 -13.59 -39.22
CA PHE A 486 19.92 -12.46 -40.11
C PHE A 486 18.66 -12.14 -40.94
N GLY A 487 18.57 -10.91 -41.47
CA GLY A 487 17.47 -10.51 -42.35
C GLY A 487 16.08 -10.62 -41.72
N SER A 488 15.13 -11.23 -42.43
CA SER A 488 13.71 -11.32 -42.04
C SER A 488 13.48 -12.19 -40.80
N GLU A 489 14.39 -13.11 -40.46
CA GLU A 489 14.28 -13.94 -39.25
C GLU A 489 14.34 -13.12 -37.97
N ILE A 490 15.07 -12.00 -37.98
CA ILE A 490 15.13 -11.05 -36.86
C ILE A 490 13.75 -10.41 -36.67
N LEU A 491 13.10 -10.00 -37.77
CA LEU A 491 11.78 -9.39 -37.72
C LEU A 491 10.74 -10.38 -37.21
N VAL A 492 10.69 -11.59 -37.75
CA VAL A 492 9.72 -12.62 -37.34
C VAL A 492 9.96 -13.05 -35.87
N GLY A 493 11.22 -13.14 -35.46
CA GLY A 493 11.61 -13.46 -34.08
C GLY A 493 11.41 -12.32 -33.08
N SER A 494 11.20 -11.09 -33.55
CA SER A 494 11.21 -9.88 -32.71
C SER A 494 10.18 -9.91 -31.58
N VAL A 495 9.01 -10.53 -31.77
CA VAL A 495 7.96 -10.64 -30.74
C VAL A 495 8.45 -11.43 -29.54
N ILE A 496 9.15 -12.54 -29.77
CA ILE A 496 9.65 -13.41 -28.70
C ILE A 496 10.84 -12.75 -28.02
N THR A 497 11.74 -12.15 -28.80
CA THR A 497 12.86 -11.38 -28.27
C THR A 497 12.38 -10.19 -27.44
N PHE A 498 11.32 -9.50 -27.85
CA PHE A 498 10.69 -8.42 -27.10
C PHE A 498 10.24 -8.91 -25.70
N TRP A 499 9.48 -10.01 -25.63
CA TRP A 499 9.04 -10.54 -24.34
C TRP A 499 10.19 -11.01 -23.46
N LEU A 500 11.17 -11.72 -24.02
CA LEU A 500 12.36 -12.15 -23.29
C LEU A 500 13.12 -10.96 -22.70
N LEU A 501 13.34 -9.89 -23.48
CA LEU A 501 14.00 -8.67 -23.00
C LEU A 501 13.19 -7.98 -21.89
N MET A 502 11.86 -7.90 -22.05
CA MET A 502 10.98 -7.30 -21.03
C MET A 502 11.01 -8.06 -19.72
N HIS A 503 11.01 -9.40 -19.77
CA HIS A 503 11.15 -10.26 -18.60
C HIS A 503 12.54 -10.17 -17.96
N PHE A 504 13.60 -10.11 -18.78
CA PHE A 504 14.96 -9.94 -18.30
C PHE A 504 15.14 -8.64 -17.50
N VAL A 505 14.56 -7.53 -17.98
CA VAL A 505 14.56 -6.25 -17.26
C VAL A 505 13.79 -6.36 -15.94
N ASN A 506 12.59 -6.94 -15.93
CA ASN A 506 11.82 -7.11 -14.68
C ASN A 506 12.52 -7.99 -13.65
N LEU A 507 13.13 -9.10 -14.09
CA LEU A 507 13.91 -9.99 -13.24
C LEU A 507 15.17 -9.30 -12.70
N SER A 508 15.77 -8.40 -13.47
CA SER A 508 16.90 -7.57 -13.00
C SER A 508 16.50 -6.65 -11.84
N PHE A 509 15.32 -6.01 -11.94
CA PHE A 509 14.76 -5.25 -10.81
C PHE A 509 14.51 -6.15 -9.59
N CYS A 510 13.95 -7.35 -9.78
CA CYS A 510 13.71 -8.29 -8.70
C CYS A 510 15.01 -8.68 -7.97
N LEU A 511 16.10 -8.91 -8.72
CA LEU A 511 17.42 -9.14 -8.15
C LEU A 511 17.92 -7.92 -7.36
N PHE A 512 17.77 -6.70 -7.89
CA PHE A 512 18.17 -5.49 -7.18
C PHE A 512 17.40 -5.27 -5.89
N ILE A 513 16.09 -5.55 -5.88
CA ILE A 513 15.26 -5.51 -4.67
C ILE A 513 15.74 -6.57 -3.68
N ALA A 514 16.00 -7.80 -4.14
CA ALA A 514 16.42 -8.91 -3.28
C ALA A 514 17.83 -8.72 -2.69
N MET A 515 18.72 -7.96 -3.34
CA MET A 515 20.06 -7.65 -2.81
C MET A 515 20.02 -6.76 -1.56
N GLY A 516 18.95 -5.97 -1.38
CA GLY A 516 18.78 -5.11 -0.21
C GLY A 516 19.68 -3.87 -0.16
N SER A 517 19.28 -2.92 0.68
CA SER A 517 20.07 -1.74 1.06
C SER A 517 20.26 -1.68 2.59
N PRO A 518 21.42 -1.24 3.10
CA PRO A 518 21.63 -1.12 4.54
C PRO A 518 20.78 0.02 5.12
N VAL A 519 20.08 -0.28 6.21
CA VAL A 519 19.25 0.68 6.93
C VAL A 519 20.10 1.33 8.03
N TYR A 520 20.41 2.62 7.87
CA TYR A 520 21.24 3.34 8.83
C TYR A 520 20.46 4.06 9.93
N ARG A 521 19.17 4.33 9.70
CA ARG A 521 18.31 5.10 10.61
C ARG A 521 17.39 4.17 11.39
N LYS A 522 17.20 4.46 12.68
CA LYS A 522 16.23 3.76 13.53
C LYS A 522 14.81 4.33 13.42
N SER A 523 14.68 5.63 13.13
CA SER A 523 13.40 6.33 13.00
C SER A 523 13.37 7.19 11.73
N GLU A 524 12.18 7.28 11.16
CA GLU A 524 11.92 8.07 9.95
C GLU A 524 11.90 9.57 10.25
N ARG A 525 12.30 10.37 9.27
CA ARG A 525 12.30 11.84 9.36
C ARG A 525 11.17 12.42 8.53
N PHE A 526 10.46 13.39 9.11
CA PHE A 526 9.31 14.04 8.53
C PHE A 526 9.63 15.51 8.24
N LEU A 527 9.26 15.98 7.06
CA LEU A 527 9.32 17.42 6.75
C LEU A 527 8.26 18.15 7.58
N ARG A 528 8.73 18.89 8.58
CA ARG A 528 7.91 19.66 9.52
C ARG A 528 8.57 21.03 9.69
N LEU A 529 7.95 22.05 9.10
CA LEU A 529 8.40 23.44 9.14
C LEU A 529 7.79 24.17 10.34
N VAL A 530 8.29 23.86 11.53
CA VAL A 530 7.72 24.29 12.81
C VAL A 530 8.52 25.48 13.33
N ALA A 531 7.81 26.51 13.77
CA ALA A 531 8.42 27.64 14.45
C ALA A 531 8.81 27.25 15.87
N GLY A 532 9.92 27.78 16.35
CA GLY A 532 10.38 27.54 17.71
C GLY A 532 11.50 28.48 18.10
N ASP A 533 12.20 28.12 19.17
CA ASP A 533 13.35 28.86 19.66
C ASP A 533 14.48 27.92 20.12
N VAL A 534 15.72 28.38 20.02
CA VAL A 534 16.89 27.76 20.64
C VAL A 534 17.45 28.68 21.72
N TRP A 535 17.83 28.10 22.85
CA TRP A 535 18.49 28.85 23.92
C TRP A 535 19.98 29.04 23.60
N ALA A 536 20.41 30.30 23.45
CA ALA A 536 21.81 30.70 23.30
C ALA A 536 21.99 32.17 23.75
N GLU A 537 23.17 32.54 24.23
CA GLU A 537 23.48 33.89 24.72
C GLU A 537 22.47 34.38 25.80
N ASN A 538 22.06 33.49 26.70
CA ASN A 538 21.06 33.75 27.76
C ASN A 538 19.71 34.28 27.25
N ARG A 539 19.35 33.98 26.00
CA ARG A 539 18.05 34.33 25.40
C ARG A 539 17.53 33.22 24.50
N TRP A 540 16.24 33.30 24.20
CA TRP A 540 15.59 32.49 23.17
C TRP A 540 15.80 33.14 21.80
N LEU A 541 16.39 32.39 20.87
CA LEU A 541 16.58 32.81 19.49
C LEU A 541 15.59 32.08 18.58
N PRO A 542 14.85 32.79 17.73
CA PRO A 542 13.84 32.16 16.88
C PRO A 542 14.48 31.25 15.84
N LEU A 543 13.91 30.06 15.69
CA LEU A 543 14.30 29.05 14.72
C LEU A 543 13.13 28.56 13.89
N ARG A 544 13.45 27.88 12.80
CA ARG A 544 12.52 27.10 12.02
C ARG A 544 13.09 25.72 11.75
N THR A 545 12.34 24.67 12.07
CA THR A 545 12.75 23.30 11.74
C THR A 545 12.63 23.04 10.25
N HIS A 546 13.45 22.13 9.70
CA HIS A 546 13.29 21.61 8.34
C HIS A 546 12.67 20.20 8.37
N ASP A 547 13.25 19.34 9.21
CA ASP A 547 12.77 17.99 9.46
C ASP A 547 12.86 17.62 10.94
N ILE A 548 12.03 16.67 11.35
CA ILE A 548 12.01 16.11 12.71
C ILE A 548 11.85 14.59 12.66
N SER A 549 12.39 13.89 13.65
CA SER A 549 12.15 12.49 13.97
C SER A 549 12.24 12.29 15.47
N GLU A 550 11.88 11.09 15.94
CA GLU A 550 11.98 10.74 17.37
C GLU A 550 13.40 10.96 17.93
N GLY A 551 14.43 10.68 17.13
CA GLY A 551 15.83 10.74 17.58
C GLY A 551 16.54 12.06 17.31
N GLY A 552 15.92 13.00 16.58
CA GLY A 552 16.63 14.19 16.13
C GLY A 552 15.79 15.15 15.30
N LEU A 553 16.31 16.36 15.12
CA LEU A 553 15.71 17.36 14.24
C LEU A 553 16.78 18.18 13.53
N SER A 554 16.38 18.89 12.49
CA SER A 554 17.21 19.91 11.85
C SER A 554 16.49 21.26 11.87
N PHE A 555 17.24 22.35 12.05
CA PHE A 555 16.69 23.70 12.05
C PHE A 555 17.66 24.73 11.48
N SER A 556 17.13 25.87 11.07
CA SER A 556 17.85 27.10 10.79
C SER A 556 17.37 28.21 11.71
N LEU A 557 18.24 29.19 11.98
CA LEU A 557 17.84 30.40 12.70
C LEU A 557 17.12 31.34 11.75
N ILE A 558 16.11 32.06 12.24
CA ILE A 558 15.42 33.08 11.43
C ILE A 558 16.33 34.28 11.17
N LEU A 559 17.21 34.60 12.12
CA LEU A 559 18.23 35.64 11.98
C LEU A 559 19.63 35.01 11.94
N PRO A 560 20.56 35.56 11.12
CA PRO A 560 21.92 35.05 11.05
C PRO A 560 22.59 35.01 12.42
N ALA A 561 23.31 33.92 12.71
CA ALA A 561 24.11 33.82 13.92
C ALA A 561 25.27 34.83 13.87
N ASP A 562 25.31 35.75 14.85
CA ASP A 562 26.50 36.56 15.07
C ASP A 562 27.68 35.69 15.56
N LYS A 563 28.89 36.28 15.66
CA LYS A 563 30.09 35.55 16.09
C LYS A 563 29.96 34.91 17.48
N LYS A 564 29.14 35.46 18.39
CA LYS A 564 28.96 34.92 19.74
C LYS A 564 28.01 33.73 19.72
N ILE A 565 26.88 33.86 19.04
CA ILE A 565 25.91 32.78 18.81
C ILE A 565 26.58 31.61 18.09
N ALA A 566 27.38 31.89 17.06
CA ALA A 566 28.12 30.86 16.31
C ALA A 566 29.18 30.13 17.15
N LYS A 567 29.70 30.74 18.22
CA LYS A 567 30.57 30.06 19.20
C LYS A 567 29.79 29.12 20.12
N GLN A 568 28.57 29.48 20.50
CA GLN A 568 27.74 28.62 21.35
C GLN A 568 27.10 27.47 20.55
N LEU A 569 26.65 27.71 19.33
CA LEU A 569 25.98 26.72 18.49
C LEU A 569 27.00 25.96 17.62
N GLN A 570 27.91 25.21 18.25
CA GLN A 570 28.91 24.39 17.57
C GLN A 570 28.61 22.89 17.66
N ARG A 571 29.31 22.11 16.82
CA ARG A 571 29.23 20.66 16.87
C ARG A 571 29.68 20.18 18.25
N GLY A 572 28.87 19.34 18.87
CA GLY A 572 29.10 18.81 20.20
C GLY A 572 28.36 19.57 21.31
N THR A 573 27.85 20.78 21.06
CA THR A 573 27.16 21.55 22.09
C THR A 573 25.77 21.00 22.39
N THR A 574 25.40 20.98 23.67
CA THR A 574 24.02 20.67 24.11
C THR A 574 23.19 21.95 24.10
N VAL A 575 22.05 21.90 23.44
CA VAL A 575 21.11 23.01 23.28
C VAL A 575 19.76 22.67 23.89
N LYS A 576 19.08 23.71 24.40
CA LYS A 576 17.66 23.65 24.74
C LYS A 576 16.85 24.23 23.59
N LEU A 577 15.82 23.53 23.19
CA LEU A 577 14.94 23.88 22.07
C LEU A 577 13.52 24.00 22.60
N ARG A 578 12.76 24.94 22.04
CA ARG A 578 11.34 25.11 22.33
C ARG A 578 10.59 25.10 21.00
N LEU A 579 9.73 24.13 20.77
CA LEU A 579 8.96 24.02 19.51
C LEU A 579 7.49 24.35 19.76
N GLN A 580 6.88 25.13 18.87
CA GLN A 580 5.46 25.45 18.93
C GLN A 580 4.63 24.30 18.34
N THR A 581 3.75 23.70 19.15
CA THR A 581 2.73 22.75 18.67
C THR A 581 1.36 23.43 18.58
N LYS A 582 0.34 22.72 18.07
CA LYS A 582 -1.06 23.17 18.07
C LYS A 582 -1.57 23.49 19.49
N PHE A 583 -1.02 22.81 20.51
CA PHE A 583 -1.54 22.84 21.87
C PHE A 583 -0.69 23.68 22.82
N ARG A 584 0.64 23.58 22.71
CA ARG A 584 1.59 24.24 23.61
C ARG A 584 3.00 24.29 23.04
N PHE A 585 3.87 25.03 23.71
CA PHE A 585 5.31 24.88 23.54
C PHE A 585 5.81 23.58 24.18
N VAL A 586 6.67 22.87 23.45
CA VAL A 586 7.37 21.66 23.90
C VAL A 586 8.84 22.00 24.07
N THR A 587 9.41 21.69 25.23
CA THR A 587 10.84 21.90 25.50
C THR A 587 11.61 20.61 25.31
N LEU A 588 12.64 20.66 24.48
CA LEU A 588 13.51 19.55 24.14
C LEU A 588 14.96 19.90 24.50
N LYS A 589 15.75 18.87 24.80
CA LYS A 589 17.20 18.98 24.93
C LYS A 589 17.85 18.14 23.85
N GLY A 590 18.94 18.60 23.27
CA GLY A 590 19.64 17.84 22.24
C GLY A 590 21.07 18.29 22.03
N LYS A 591 21.87 17.46 21.37
CA LYS A 591 23.27 17.73 21.04
C LYS A 591 23.41 18.03 19.55
N ILE A 592 24.09 19.13 19.20
CA ILE A 592 24.38 19.46 17.80
C ILE A 592 25.40 18.46 17.24
N MET A 593 25.00 17.70 16.22
CA MET A 593 25.84 16.66 15.62
C MET A 593 26.53 17.12 14.34
N ARG A 594 25.89 18.01 13.59
CA ARG A 594 26.38 18.49 12.30
C ARG A 594 25.86 19.90 12.02
N LEU A 595 26.70 20.69 11.37
CA LEU A 595 26.33 21.95 10.75
C LEU A 595 26.54 21.81 9.24
N SER A 596 25.59 22.32 8.45
CA SER A 596 25.63 22.28 6.99
C SER A 596 25.02 23.55 6.41
N GLY A 597 25.56 24.05 5.30
CA GLY A 597 25.05 25.27 4.64
C GLY A 597 26.12 26.34 4.44
N ARG A 598 25.79 27.38 3.69
CA ARG A 598 26.61 28.61 3.52
C ARG A 598 26.17 29.65 4.56
N GLN A 599 27.01 30.65 4.86
CA GLN A 599 26.85 31.57 6.00
C GLN A 599 25.46 32.20 6.21
N ALA A 600 24.65 32.39 5.16
CA ALA A 600 23.30 32.95 5.28
C ALA A 600 22.20 31.92 5.66
N GLU A 601 22.42 30.63 5.42
CA GLU A 601 21.46 29.55 5.69
C GLU A 601 22.18 28.35 6.33
N GLN A 602 22.64 28.55 7.56
CA GLN A 602 23.25 27.49 8.35
C GLN A 602 22.17 26.58 8.95
N VAL A 603 22.24 25.30 8.62
CA VAL A 603 21.36 24.25 9.14
C VAL A 603 22.08 23.49 10.25
N TYR A 604 21.47 23.45 11.42
CA TYR A 604 21.91 22.74 12.62
C TYR A 604 21.17 21.41 12.71
N SER A 605 21.90 20.30 12.68
CA SER A 605 21.35 18.97 12.91
C SER A 605 21.57 18.56 14.36
N VAL A 606 20.49 18.28 15.08
CA VAL A 606 20.48 17.96 16.51
C VAL A 606 20.04 16.51 16.72
N GLN A 607 20.78 15.78 17.56
CA GLN A 607 20.32 14.52 18.14
C GLN A 607 19.63 14.82 19.45
N LEU A 608 18.40 14.35 19.63
CA LEU A 608 17.64 14.60 20.86
C LEU A 608 18.14 13.73 22.01
N LEU A 609 18.11 14.32 23.20
CA LEU A 609 18.18 13.61 24.47
C LEU A 609 16.74 13.31 24.91
N GLU A 610 16.51 12.20 25.62
CA GLU A 610 15.17 11.74 25.95
C GLU A 610 14.30 12.86 26.58
N PRO A 611 13.14 13.19 25.97
CA PRO A 611 12.23 14.20 26.52
C PRO A 611 11.48 13.63 27.73
N SER A 612 10.99 14.52 28.62
CA SER A 612 10.03 14.12 29.66
C SER A 612 8.72 13.61 29.05
N ASP A 613 7.99 12.74 29.76
CA ASP A 613 6.81 12.03 29.23
C ASP A 613 5.75 12.96 28.61
N VAL A 614 5.42 14.07 29.26
CA VAL A 614 4.45 15.04 28.71
C VAL A 614 4.98 15.69 27.43
N ASN A 615 6.26 16.09 27.39
CA ASN A 615 6.86 16.68 26.19
C ASN A 615 6.97 15.66 25.06
N ARG A 616 7.22 14.38 25.37
CA ARG A 616 7.24 13.27 24.41
C ARG A 616 5.91 13.18 23.66
N ASN A 617 4.78 13.22 24.36
CA ASN A 617 3.46 13.07 23.76
C ASN A 617 3.14 14.14 22.69
N TYR A 618 3.35 15.42 23.03
CA TYR A 618 3.17 16.51 22.07
C TYR A 618 4.22 16.52 20.95
N TYR A 619 5.43 16.02 21.22
CA TYR A 619 6.46 15.89 20.19
C TYR A 619 6.13 14.76 19.19
N LEU A 620 5.66 13.62 19.66
CA LEU A 620 5.17 12.52 18.81
C LEU A 620 3.99 12.98 17.94
N GLU A 621 3.06 13.74 18.51
CA GLU A 621 1.96 14.35 17.75
C GLU A 621 2.48 15.27 16.63
N LEU A 622 3.48 16.10 16.90
CA LEU A 622 4.12 16.96 15.89
C LEU A 622 4.78 16.16 14.76
N ILE A 623 5.36 15.00 15.08
CA ILE A 623 6.00 14.09 14.11
C ILE A 623 4.94 13.41 13.26
N TYR A 624 3.98 12.72 13.89
CA TYR A 624 3.14 11.73 13.21
C TYR A 624 1.78 12.25 12.74
N ASN A 625 1.32 13.41 13.19
CA ASN A 625 0.05 13.96 12.71
C ASN A 625 0.18 14.47 11.27
N GLY A 626 -0.30 13.66 10.33
CA GLY A 626 -0.35 13.95 8.91
C GLY A 626 0.70 13.22 8.07
N PHE A 627 0.41 13.13 6.77
CA PHE A 627 1.18 12.35 5.80
C PHE A 627 2.68 12.72 5.75
N ASN A 628 3.53 11.72 5.49
CA ASN A 628 4.96 11.94 5.29
C ASN A 628 5.23 12.52 3.89
N LYS A 629 5.46 13.82 3.82
CA LYS A 629 5.68 14.56 2.55
C LYS A 629 7.03 14.30 1.88
N THR A 630 7.91 13.50 2.49
CA THR A 630 9.18 13.10 1.85
C THR A 630 8.99 12.02 0.79
N LEU A 631 7.90 11.25 0.87
CA LEU A 631 7.60 10.16 -0.05
C LEU A 631 6.65 10.65 -1.16
N PRO A 632 6.85 10.20 -2.42
CA PRO A 632 6.05 10.63 -3.55
C PRO A 632 4.65 10.03 -3.47
N LEU A 633 3.66 10.84 -3.84
CA LEU A 633 2.26 10.43 -3.96
C LEU A 633 1.91 9.97 -5.38
N ASN A 634 2.72 10.36 -6.36
CA ASN A 634 2.53 10.07 -7.77
C ASN A 634 3.88 9.70 -8.36
N GLN A 635 3.86 8.84 -9.38
CA GLN A 635 5.03 8.50 -10.16
C GLN A 635 5.49 9.69 -11.00
N ASP A 636 6.80 9.89 -11.07
CA ASP A 636 7.39 10.83 -12.04
C ASP A 636 7.26 10.27 -13.46
N ALA A 637 6.50 10.96 -14.32
CA ALA A 637 6.24 10.53 -15.68
C ALA A 637 7.46 10.69 -16.62
N TRP A 638 8.47 11.47 -16.22
CA TRP A 638 9.66 11.73 -17.03
C TRP A 638 10.76 10.69 -16.84
N ILE A 639 10.66 9.85 -15.80
CA ILE A 639 11.67 8.85 -15.50
C ILE A 639 11.24 7.52 -16.11
N THR A 640 12.06 7.01 -17.03
CA THR A 640 11.79 5.73 -17.68
C THR A 640 12.30 4.56 -16.83
N PRO A 641 11.77 3.34 -17.04
CA PRO A 641 12.32 2.15 -16.41
C PRO A 641 13.81 1.91 -16.73
N PHE A 642 14.30 2.38 -17.88
CA PHE A 642 15.71 2.27 -18.23
C PHE A 642 16.58 3.25 -17.43
N ASP A 643 16.09 4.47 -17.17
CA ASP A 643 16.77 5.44 -16.31
C ASP A 643 16.88 4.91 -14.88
N GLU A 644 15.82 4.27 -14.36
CA GLU A 644 15.84 3.64 -13.03
C GLU A 644 16.80 2.45 -12.98
N LEU A 645 16.81 1.60 -14.02
CA LEU A 645 17.72 0.46 -14.11
C LEU A 645 19.18 0.92 -14.13
N TYR A 646 19.48 1.94 -14.95
CA TYR A 646 20.80 2.55 -15.04
C TYR A 646 21.22 3.18 -13.70
N THR A 647 20.34 3.96 -13.08
CA THR A 647 20.59 4.59 -11.78
C THR A 647 20.89 3.54 -10.70
N ASN A 648 20.10 2.47 -10.67
CA ASN A 648 20.30 1.36 -9.73
C ASN A 648 21.65 0.67 -9.91
N LEU A 649 22.03 0.42 -11.17
CA LEU A 649 23.33 -0.16 -11.51
C LEU A 649 24.47 0.76 -11.06
N MET A 650 24.42 2.04 -11.44
CA MET A 650 25.49 3.01 -11.14
C MET A 650 25.69 3.24 -9.64
N VAL A 651 24.60 3.32 -8.86
CA VAL A 651 24.71 3.50 -7.40
C VAL A 651 25.35 2.26 -6.76
N ARG A 652 25.01 1.06 -7.23
CA ARG A 652 25.59 -0.20 -6.72
C ARG A 652 27.06 -0.36 -7.11
N VAL A 653 27.43 -0.04 -8.35
CA VAL A 653 28.82 -0.04 -8.82
C VAL A 653 29.66 0.94 -7.98
N LYS A 654 29.22 2.18 -7.80
CA LYS A 654 29.92 3.18 -6.96
C LYS A 654 30.07 2.71 -5.50
N LYS A 655 29.07 2.00 -4.97
CA LYS A 655 29.15 1.44 -3.62
C LYS A 655 30.20 0.33 -3.53
N PHE A 656 30.26 -0.55 -4.54
CA PHE A 656 31.25 -1.61 -4.65
C PHE A 656 32.67 -1.04 -4.79
N GLU A 657 32.86 -0.04 -5.65
CA GLU A 657 34.15 0.68 -5.78
C GLU A 657 34.61 1.30 -4.45
N ARG A 658 33.68 1.89 -3.69
CA ARG A 658 33.98 2.44 -2.34
C ARG A 658 34.33 1.36 -1.31
N GLN A 659 33.81 0.15 -1.47
CA GLN A 659 34.17 -0.98 -0.60
C GLN A 659 35.56 -1.51 -0.94
N ILE A 660 35.85 -1.68 -2.24
CA ILE A 660 37.19 -2.06 -2.70
C ILE A 660 38.23 -1.03 -2.28
N SER A 661 37.96 0.27 -2.51
CA SER A 661 38.95 1.31 -2.18
C SER A 661 39.23 1.46 -0.68
N ARG A 662 38.31 1.00 0.18
CA ARG A 662 38.56 0.87 1.62
C ARG A 662 39.45 -0.32 1.93
N LEU A 663 39.20 -1.47 1.30
CA LEU A 663 40.00 -2.69 1.46
C LEU A 663 41.43 -2.56 0.92
N THR A 664 41.68 -1.66 -0.03
CA THR A 664 43.02 -1.40 -0.59
C THR A 664 43.76 -0.24 0.12
N ARG A 665 43.13 0.41 1.11
CA ARG A 665 43.73 1.52 1.89
C ARG A 665 44.13 1.11 3.30
N ASP A 666 43.76 -0.10 3.70
CA ASP A 666 44.29 -0.81 4.87
C ASP A 666 45.35 -1.80 4.35
#